data_AF-A0A2I1M452-F1
#
_entry.id   AF-A0A2I1M452-F1
#
_cell.length_a   1.000
_cell.length_b   1.000
_cell.length_c   1.000
_cell.angle_alpha   90.00
_cell.angle_beta   90.00
_cell.angle_gamma   90.00
#
_symmetry.space_group_name_H-M   'P 1'
#
loop_
_entity.id
_entity.type
_entity.pdbx_description
1 polymer ?
#
loop_
_entity_poly.entity_id
_entity_poly.type
_entity_poly.pdbx_seq_one_letter_code
_entity_poly.pdbx_strand_id
1 'polypeptide(L)'
;MFCSQCGAQLDPNARFCGQCGTPTALPDPTPQPVAQPEPTAPVDNSSQSNQPFESTIVNAEVPTEQTQVFNPQSTDYQPVQQQAAPVNPAPVNNASAGTGAAQNLNESVSQVVAVARRSEVFAEKRIKGMAIAAGIGLAAAAVFAALQFILFSFLGSSQTSEILSELPYMSSSVPDNLTSFVGPLSIFGILLTGGVGGSVSVSGGAQGISVAGAVNILFPISLSGVALILGVAFGAYMFGKGLERTKKWTHLWSAMLTGLAVAIAYLLIAFVTAIRLDSGNTAIGGALSSLGASVSITISAATFGTFAMAFIFATLGAWFGFVLAEKHATEKTIVQAAWKWAHQARGFVRTIVESSAMYAAVFTVVAIGLLIYLGVKTHSMMPLSLLSSLPLLAAYAQALSSFGSLRASMGGTSGSNNGGQNFTLAKLAETVSPWLWGLLVLFIVASFYIVLRMIVRNMYDAEYAQWKYAWQAPTTLGLVWIALALFGLRISINAGAMGYGYNVSVGIELWYGVLFAVWLGLLEVASRVLNGVLYPLITVLWSAVVGGTVAVAAEQNEQPAQPVQAETVPVAFAQQPTEVLPSSPVEQDPTVVMPVQNTSMLNEASTVSMAAPAPQPVASNTAPAPVAKPLDPQKKRVLVISAIVIAVLAVLFGAYSIASSTLFGPKNVVNQYVKAVESGNYTQATKLSNLGLSTAQSALLTSTAGKNAEVRISGATVGKSVKNPDGSQTFNVSYNFQNSSQTASVTVKPVGKQFGIFDKWTVTNGLTQTVNVTFAKPFTSVSISGVAVGKANALSEIDYRYTFAIYPGVYSAQAKGTKYIKEFTGKIGANSDLSVTANPTDALEEDINAQVKSVLDECAKSTSPEPEGCPFSSWVSGDSDSYSDLSWSITKYPVIRTIDLEDGSFSFGSGTATLKYRHKDFFDDWTDDSDDNTIYGDGTFTLDGNKLTVKFDNSSW
;
A
#
# COMPACT_ATOMS: atom_id res chain seq x y z
N MET A 1 -22.47 10.32 -27.98
CA MET A 1 -21.34 9.85 -28.82
C MET A 1 -21.62 8.39 -29.23
N PHE A 2 -20.78 7.74 -30.04
CA PHE A 2 -20.91 6.30 -30.35
C PHE A 2 -19.63 5.55 -30.00
N CYS A 3 -19.74 4.28 -29.60
CA CYS A 3 -18.59 3.47 -29.20
C CYS A 3 -17.76 3.03 -30.42
N SER A 4 -16.46 3.33 -30.40
CA SER A 4 -15.51 3.00 -31.46
C SER A 4 -15.27 1.50 -31.68
N GLN A 5 -15.73 0.64 -30.77
CA GLN A 5 -15.56 -0.82 -30.85
C GLN A 5 -16.85 -1.59 -31.18
N CYS A 6 -18.04 -1.02 -30.95
CA CYS A 6 -19.32 -1.72 -31.17
C CYS A 6 -20.45 -0.87 -31.76
N GLY A 7 -20.20 0.40 -32.09
CA GLY A 7 -21.20 1.31 -32.67
C GLY A 7 -22.32 1.76 -31.72
N ALA A 8 -22.45 1.17 -30.52
CA ALA A 8 -23.52 1.51 -29.58
C ALA A 8 -23.46 2.97 -29.12
N GLN A 9 -24.63 3.59 -28.95
CA GLN A 9 -24.75 4.97 -28.47
C GLN A 9 -24.27 5.08 -27.01
N LEU A 10 -23.44 6.09 -26.75
CA LEU A 10 -22.83 6.37 -25.45
C LEU A 10 -23.54 7.54 -24.76
N ASP A 11 -23.89 7.32 -23.49
CA ASP A 11 -24.19 8.37 -22.52
C ASP A 11 -22.97 9.32 -22.37
N PRO A 12 -23.17 10.66 -22.38
CA PRO A 12 -22.07 11.63 -22.31
C PRO A 12 -21.15 11.51 -21.08
N ASN A 13 -21.64 10.98 -19.96
CA ASN A 13 -20.91 10.88 -18.69
C ASN A 13 -20.43 9.46 -18.36
N ALA A 14 -20.79 8.45 -19.18
CA ALA A 14 -20.38 7.07 -18.94
C ALA A 14 -18.90 6.84 -19.30
N ARG A 15 -18.07 6.50 -18.31
CA ARG A 15 -16.64 6.17 -18.45
C ARG A 15 -16.34 4.87 -19.21
N PHE A 16 -17.37 4.04 -19.44
CA PHE A 16 -17.30 2.77 -20.17
C PHE A 16 -18.58 2.58 -20.99
N CYS A 17 -18.48 1.95 -22.15
CA CYS A 17 -19.66 1.56 -22.92
C CYS A 17 -20.44 0.45 -22.20
N GLY A 18 -21.70 0.69 -21.85
CA GLY A 18 -22.55 -0.28 -21.15
C GLY A 18 -22.88 -1.57 -21.92
N GLN A 19 -22.56 -1.64 -23.22
CA GLN A 19 -22.76 -2.83 -24.07
C GLN A 19 -21.52 -3.74 -24.15
N CYS A 20 -20.31 -3.18 -24.21
CA CYS A 20 -19.07 -3.94 -24.46
C CYS A 20 -17.93 -3.68 -23.45
N GLY A 21 -18.13 -2.79 -22.48
CA GLY A 21 -17.13 -2.46 -21.45
C GLY A 21 -15.95 -1.60 -21.92
N THR A 22 -15.87 -1.24 -23.21
CA THR A 22 -14.76 -0.40 -23.72
C THR A 22 -14.74 0.97 -23.02
N PRO A 23 -13.59 1.42 -22.47
CA PRO A 23 -13.48 2.74 -21.84
C PRO A 23 -13.66 3.87 -22.87
N THR A 24 -14.21 4.98 -22.41
CA THR A 24 -14.46 6.19 -23.23
C THR A 24 -13.43 7.27 -22.90
N ALA A 25 -12.95 7.98 -23.93
CA ALA A 25 -12.09 9.15 -23.74
C ALA A 25 -12.96 10.36 -23.41
N LEU A 26 -12.72 10.99 -22.26
CA LEU A 26 -13.26 12.31 -21.94
C LEU A 26 -12.44 13.39 -22.66
N PRO A 27 -13.05 14.53 -23.06
CA PRO A 27 -12.29 15.70 -23.50
C PRO A 27 -11.43 16.26 -22.35
N ASP A 28 -10.22 16.71 -22.66
CA ASP A 28 -9.36 17.40 -21.69
C ASP A 28 -9.93 18.77 -21.27
N PRO A 29 -9.71 19.20 -20.01
CA PRO A 29 -10.06 20.55 -19.56
C PRO A 29 -9.14 21.60 -20.21
N THR A 30 -9.72 22.71 -20.66
CA THR A 30 -8.98 23.82 -21.27
C THR A 30 -8.08 24.55 -20.26
N PRO A 31 -6.89 25.05 -20.66
CA PRO A 31 -5.99 25.75 -19.74
C PRO A 31 -6.53 27.11 -19.29
N GLN A 32 -6.29 27.47 -18.02
CA GLN A 32 -6.46 28.85 -17.55
C GLN A 32 -5.20 29.70 -17.83
N PRO A 33 -5.32 31.04 -18.06
CA PRO A 33 -4.18 31.89 -18.37
C PRO A 33 -3.19 32.10 -17.22
N VAL A 34 -1.94 32.38 -17.57
CA VAL A 34 -0.86 32.76 -16.63
C VAL A 34 -0.88 34.27 -16.37
N ALA A 35 -0.54 34.70 -15.15
CA ALA A 35 -0.29 36.10 -14.80
C ALA A 35 1.17 36.31 -14.36
N GLN A 36 1.75 37.47 -14.71
CA GLN A 36 3.12 37.89 -14.38
C GLN A 36 3.15 38.93 -13.21
N PRO A 37 4.32 39.22 -12.61
CA PRO A 37 4.40 39.74 -11.23
C PRO A 37 4.67 41.25 -11.07
N GLU A 38 4.51 41.71 -9.80
CA GLU A 38 5.07 42.93 -9.15
C GLU A 38 4.54 44.33 -9.57
N PRO A 39 4.78 45.43 -8.80
CA PRO A 39 5.64 45.59 -7.60
C PRO A 39 5.04 46.31 -6.35
N THR A 40 5.74 46.16 -5.19
CA THR A 40 5.92 47.07 -4.00
C THR A 40 4.76 47.84 -3.29
N ALA A 41 4.91 48.03 -1.97
CA ALA A 41 4.01 48.77 -1.05
C ALA A 41 4.38 50.27 -0.84
N PRO A 42 3.61 51.10 -0.07
CA PRO A 42 3.86 51.22 1.39
C PRO A 42 2.71 51.71 2.35
N VAL A 43 2.78 51.27 3.63
CA VAL A 43 2.65 52.03 4.92
C VAL A 43 1.30 52.64 5.46
N ASP A 44 0.98 52.23 6.71
CA ASP A 44 0.30 52.88 7.88
C ASP A 44 -1.20 53.24 8.03
N ASN A 45 -1.67 52.98 9.28
CA ASN A 45 -2.69 53.67 10.12
C ASN A 45 -4.18 53.75 9.67
N SER A 46 -5.20 53.69 10.54
CA SER A 46 -5.28 53.37 11.99
C SER A 46 -6.74 53.07 12.45
N SER A 47 -6.92 52.60 13.70
CA SER A 47 -8.08 52.78 14.60
C SER A 47 -9.52 52.31 14.23
N GLN A 48 -10.00 51.31 15.01
CA GLN A 48 -11.35 51.13 15.61
C GLN A 48 -12.65 51.46 14.82
N SER A 49 -13.59 50.51 14.72
CA SER A 49 -14.82 50.44 15.57
C SER A 49 -16.02 49.67 14.95
N ASN A 50 -16.89 49.16 15.83
CA ASN A 50 -18.33 48.81 15.68
C ASN A 50 -18.90 48.03 14.47
N GLN A 51 -19.31 46.79 14.78
CA GLN A 51 -20.63 46.15 14.53
C GLN A 51 -21.11 45.88 13.08
N PRO A 52 -21.98 44.84 12.87
CA PRO A 52 -22.46 44.43 11.55
C PRO A 52 -23.90 44.88 11.26
N PHE A 53 -24.32 44.86 9.99
CA PHE A 53 -25.35 43.93 9.51
C PHE A 53 -25.51 43.93 7.97
N GLU A 54 -26.35 43.00 7.51
CA GLU A 54 -27.25 43.09 6.35
C GLU A 54 -26.77 42.69 4.94
N SER A 55 -27.47 41.69 4.38
CA SER A 55 -27.85 41.63 2.97
C SER A 55 -29.17 40.86 2.85
N THR A 56 -30.20 41.48 2.27
CA THR A 56 -31.59 40.98 2.31
C THR A 56 -32.17 40.82 0.89
N ILE A 57 -32.30 39.55 0.48
CA ILE A 57 -33.40 38.91 -0.30
C ILE A 57 -34.20 39.73 -1.32
N VAL A 58 -34.34 39.19 -2.55
CA VAL A 58 -35.62 39.21 -3.31
C VAL A 58 -35.90 37.82 -3.95
N ASN A 59 -37.18 37.44 -3.90
CA ASN A 59 -37.91 36.24 -4.36
C ASN A 59 -37.58 35.70 -5.79
N ALA A 60 -38.01 34.50 -6.22
CA ALA A 60 -39.39 33.93 -6.23
C ALA A 60 -39.40 32.44 -6.64
N GLU A 61 -40.47 31.64 -6.53
CA GLU A 61 -41.73 31.63 -5.72
C GLU A 61 -42.32 30.18 -5.85
N VAL A 62 -43.26 29.76 -4.99
CA VAL A 62 -43.96 28.44 -5.08
C VAL A 62 -45.48 28.63 -4.99
N PRO A 63 -46.30 27.94 -5.80
CA PRO A 63 -47.76 27.95 -5.61
C PRO A 63 -48.21 27.17 -4.35
N THR A 64 -48.51 27.93 -3.29
CA THR A 64 -49.85 28.06 -2.65
C THR A 64 -50.89 26.94 -2.88
N GLU A 65 -51.81 26.58 -1.96
CA GLU A 65 -52.19 27.05 -0.60
C GLU A 65 -53.04 25.92 0.08
N GLN A 66 -53.65 25.98 1.29
CA GLN A 66 -53.98 27.10 2.19
C GLN A 66 -53.90 26.71 3.69
N THR A 67 -54.41 27.58 4.58
CA THR A 67 -53.83 27.82 5.92
C THR A 67 -54.89 28.17 6.98
N GLN A 68 -54.81 27.62 8.20
CA GLN A 68 -55.23 28.38 9.40
C GLN A 68 -54.53 27.97 10.71
N VAL A 69 -54.56 28.89 11.67
CA VAL A 69 -53.72 29.01 12.90
C VAL A 69 -54.67 29.32 14.08
N PHE A 70 -54.38 29.15 15.39
CA PHE A 70 -53.27 29.71 16.18
C PHE A 70 -53.17 29.02 17.58
N ASN A 71 -52.20 29.40 18.42
CA ASN A 71 -51.78 28.78 19.72
C ASN A 71 -51.92 29.82 20.88
N PRO A 72 -51.36 29.71 22.12
CA PRO A 72 -50.93 28.58 22.98
C PRO A 72 -51.45 28.65 24.46
N GLN A 73 -50.85 27.84 25.36
CA GLN A 73 -50.81 27.94 26.85
C GLN A 73 -51.99 27.30 27.64
N SER A 74 -51.80 26.66 28.82
CA SER A 74 -50.61 26.44 29.68
C SER A 74 -50.64 25.15 30.54
N THR A 75 -49.50 24.84 31.18
CA THR A 75 -49.32 24.17 32.51
C THR A 75 -49.78 22.73 32.79
N ASP A 76 -48.75 21.88 33.03
CA ASP A 76 -48.57 20.96 34.18
C ASP A 76 -49.44 19.70 34.39
N TYR A 77 -48.99 18.82 35.29
CA TYR A 77 -49.41 17.41 35.37
C TYR A 77 -49.61 16.85 36.81
N GLN A 78 -50.32 15.71 36.88
CA GLN A 78 -50.54 14.80 38.04
C GLN A 78 -51.62 15.20 39.08
N PRO A 79 -52.23 14.20 39.79
CA PRO A 79 -52.63 12.85 39.35
C PRO A 79 -54.03 12.40 39.88
N VAL A 80 -54.40 11.12 39.66
CA VAL A 80 -55.23 10.19 40.49
C VAL A 80 -56.26 9.35 39.68
N GLN A 81 -56.43 8.11 40.17
CA GLN A 81 -57.34 6.95 39.93
C GLN A 81 -58.76 7.20 39.32
N GLN A 82 -59.57 6.22 38.86
CA GLN A 82 -60.17 5.10 39.65
C GLN A 82 -60.98 4.05 38.82
N GLN A 83 -61.00 2.79 39.33
CA GLN A 83 -62.07 1.77 39.39
C GLN A 83 -63.04 1.40 38.22
N ALA A 84 -63.74 0.26 38.39
CA ALA A 84 -64.69 -0.35 37.44
C ALA A 84 -66.02 -0.77 38.11
N ALA A 85 -67.09 -0.97 37.32
CA ALA A 85 -68.45 -1.35 37.76
C ALA A 85 -69.20 -2.21 36.68
N PRO A 86 -70.33 -2.91 37.00
CA PRO A 86 -70.69 -4.19 36.34
C PRO A 86 -72.02 -4.27 35.53
N VAL A 87 -72.40 -5.49 35.14
CA VAL A 87 -73.45 -5.93 34.19
C VAL A 87 -74.70 -6.52 34.88
N ASN A 88 -75.92 -6.37 34.32
CA ASN A 88 -77.03 -7.37 34.42
C ASN A 88 -78.19 -7.14 33.36
N PRO A 89 -79.24 -7.99 33.20
CA PRO A 89 -79.50 -8.62 31.89
C PRO A 89 -80.99 -8.79 31.42
N ALA A 90 -81.18 -9.55 30.30
CA ALA A 90 -82.37 -10.33 29.91
C ALA A 90 -83.62 -9.55 29.39
N PRO A 91 -84.60 -10.17 28.67
CA PRO A 91 -84.88 -11.61 28.46
C PRO A 91 -84.92 -12.09 26.98
N VAL A 92 -85.57 -13.25 26.71
CA VAL A 92 -85.37 -14.15 25.55
C VAL A 92 -86.71 -14.66 24.99
N ASN A 93 -86.83 -14.90 23.66
CA ASN A 93 -87.49 -16.10 23.08
C ASN A 93 -87.46 -16.24 21.53
N ASN A 94 -87.06 -17.44 21.07
CA ASN A 94 -87.49 -18.25 19.91
C ASN A 94 -87.85 -17.65 18.52
N ALA A 95 -87.04 -18.01 17.51
CA ALA A 95 -87.48 -18.66 16.25
C ALA A 95 -86.28 -19.38 15.58
N SER A 96 -86.49 -20.22 14.55
CA SER A 96 -85.49 -21.20 14.08
C SER A 96 -85.31 -21.30 12.55
N ALA A 97 -84.27 -22.07 12.17
CA ALA A 97 -83.91 -22.56 10.82
C ALA A 97 -83.28 -21.56 9.82
N GLY A 98 -82.12 -21.95 9.27
CA GLY A 98 -81.30 -21.16 8.35
C GLY A 98 -79.91 -21.78 8.07
N THR A 99 -79.82 -23.11 8.04
CA THR A 99 -78.56 -23.85 7.92
C THR A 99 -77.95 -23.72 6.52
N GLY A 100 -76.75 -23.15 6.44
CA GLY A 100 -75.95 -23.08 5.20
C GLY A 100 -74.78 -22.09 5.31
N ALA A 101 -75.06 -20.85 5.69
CA ALA A 101 -74.04 -19.79 5.77
C ALA A 101 -73.15 -19.87 7.04
N ALA A 102 -73.70 -20.33 8.16
CA ALA A 102 -73.07 -20.19 9.48
C ALA A 102 -71.82 -21.05 9.70
N GLN A 103 -71.66 -22.21 9.04
CA GLN A 103 -70.53 -23.11 9.28
C GLN A 103 -69.20 -22.52 8.79
N ASN A 104 -69.16 -22.01 7.56
CA ASN A 104 -67.95 -21.36 7.01
C ASN A 104 -67.53 -20.11 7.79
N LEU A 105 -68.48 -19.32 8.30
CA LEU A 105 -68.20 -18.18 9.18
C LEU A 105 -67.70 -18.62 10.56
N ASN A 106 -68.25 -19.68 11.15
CA ASN A 106 -67.80 -20.15 12.46
C ASN A 106 -66.42 -20.85 12.40
N GLU A 107 -66.12 -21.60 11.34
CA GLU A 107 -64.77 -22.14 11.12
C GLU A 107 -63.74 -21.03 10.83
N SER A 108 -64.04 -20.05 9.97
CA SER A 108 -63.11 -18.95 9.71
C SER A 108 -62.90 -18.05 10.94
N VAL A 109 -63.95 -17.71 11.70
CA VAL A 109 -63.81 -16.93 12.95
C VAL A 109 -63.08 -17.74 14.03
N SER A 110 -63.39 -19.03 14.22
CA SER A 110 -62.66 -19.85 15.20
C SER A 110 -61.21 -20.13 14.79
N GLN A 111 -60.90 -20.24 13.48
CA GLN A 111 -59.53 -20.23 12.98
C GLN A 111 -58.83 -18.89 13.25
N VAL A 112 -59.47 -17.74 12.97
CA VAL A 112 -58.90 -16.41 13.26
C VAL A 112 -58.66 -16.22 14.76
N VAL A 113 -59.58 -16.61 15.64
CA VAL A 113 -59.40 -16.57 17.09
C VAL A 113 -58.32 -17.55 17.56
N ALA A 114 -58.24 -18.76 16.98
CA ALA A 114 -57.19 -19.73 17.28
C ALA A 114 -55.81 -19.39 16.67
N VAL A 115 -55.75 -18.50 15.68
CA VAL A 115 -54.53 -17.90 15.14
C VAL A 115 -54.11 -16.70 15.98
N ALA A 116 -55.04 -15.82 16.35
CA ALA A 116 -54.79 -14.70 17.27
C ALA A 116 -54.28 -15.20 18.63
N ARG A 117 -55.02 -16.10 19.30
CA ARG A 117 -54.63 -16.69 20.59
C ARG A 117 -53.33 -17.50 20.49
N ARG A 118 -53.02 -18.12 19.35
CA ARG A 118 -51.68 -18.69 19.11
C ARG A 118 -50.62 -17.60 19.00
N SER A 119 -50.87 -16.53 18.25
CA SER A 119 -49.92 -15.44 18.07
C SER A 119 -49.57 -14.74 19.39
N GLU A 120 -50.54 -14.55 20.28
CA GLU A 120 -50.34 -14.02 21.64
C GLU A 120 -49.47 -14.95 22.49
N VAL A 121 -49.79 -16.25 22.54
CA VAL A 121 -49.00 -17.25 23.30
C VAL A 121 -47.60 -17.43 22.70
N PHE A 122 -47.43 -17.33 21.38
CA PHE A 122 -46.11 -17.32 20.73
C PHE A 122 -45.32 -16.04 21.02
N ALA A 123 -45.99 -14.88 21.09
CA ALA A 123 -45.36 -13.61 21.45
C ALA A 123 -44.91 -13.62 22.93
N GLU A 124 -45.78 -14.00 23.86
CA GLU A 124 -45.47 -14.08 25.30
C GLU A 124 -44.29 -15.03 25.57
N LYS A 125 -44.32 -16.24 24.96
CA LYS A 125 -43.19 -17.17 25.03
C LYS A 125 -41.92 -16.54 24.47
N ARG A 126 -41.93 -15.96 23.26
CA ARG A 126 -40.74 -15.34 22.66
C ARG A 126 -40.21 -14.17 23.49
N ILE A 127 -41.06 -13.33 24.09
CA ILE A 127 -40.65 -12.23 24.97
C ILE A 127 -39.91 -12.75 26.21
N LYS A 128 -40.46 -13.78 26.89
CA LYS A 128 -39.77 -14.44 28.02
C LYS A 128 -38.43 -15.04 27.58
N GLY A 129 -38.37 -15.64 26.40
CA GLY A 129 -37.14 -16.17 25.81
C GLY A 129 -36.06 -15.11 25.53
N MET A 130 -36.43 -13.97 24.94
CA MET A 130 -35.51 -12.86 24.68
C MET A 130 -34.97 -12.25 25.99
N ALA A 131 -35.83 -12.12 27.01
CA ALA A 131 -35.41 -11.65 28.34
C ALA A 131 -34.42 -12.61 29.02
N ILE A 132 -34.65 -13.92 28.95
CA ILE A 132 -33.73 -14.94 29.48
C ILE A 132 -32.40 -14.92 28.72
N ALA A 133 -32.42 -14.79 27.38
CA ALA A 133 -31.21 -14.71 26.56
C ALA A 133 -30.37 -13.46 26.87
N ALA A 134 -31.02 -12.30 27.00
CA ALA A 134 -30.37 -11.07 27.44
C ALA A 134 -29.77 -11.21 28.85
N GLY A 135 -30.52 -11.76 29.80
CA GLY A 135 -30.09 -11.94 31.19
C GLY A 135 -28.86 -12.85 31.33
N ILE A 136 -28.81 -13.99 30.63
CA ILE A 136 -27.66 -14.89 30.67
C ILE A 136 -26.42 -14.25 30.02
N GLY A 137 -26.59 -13.51 28.93
CA GLY A 137 -25.53 -12.72 28.31
C GLY A 137 -24.93 -11.68 29.25
N LEU A 138 -25.78 -10.88 29.88
CA LEU A 138 -25.40 -9.86 30.86
C LEU A 138 -24.69 -10.48 32.07
N ALA A 139 -25.20 -11.59 32.61
CA ALA A 139 -24.58 -12.30 33.72
C ALA A 139 -23.18 -12.86 33.35
N ALA A 140 -23.03 -13.44 32.16
CA ALA A 140 -21.74 -13.94 31.67
C ALA A 140 -20.72 -12.80 31.52
N ALA A 141 -21.12 -11.68 30.91
CA ALA A 141 -20.26 -10.50 30.77
C ALA A 141 -19.88 -9.89 32.14
N ALA A 142 -20.83 -9.84 33.08
CA ALA A 142 -20.62 -9.37 34.45
C ALA A 142 -19.60 -10.21 35.21
N VAL A 143 -19.61 -11.55 35.07
CA VAL A 143 -18.60 -12.42 35.71
C VAL A 143 -17.19 -12.10 35.21
N PHE A 144 -16.99 -11.92 33.90
CA PHE A 144 -15.66 -11.56 33.37
C PHE A 144 -15.24 -10.13 33.73
N ALA A 145 -16.19 -9.18 33.81
CA ALA A 145 -15.91 -7.83 34.32
C ALA A 145 -15.54 -7.84 35.82
N ALA A 146 -16.17 -8.68 36.63
CA ALA A 146 -15.85 -8.85 38.05
C ALA A 146 -14.48 -9.50 38.25
N LEU A 147 -14.13 -10.54 37.46
CA LEU A 147 -12.79 -11.12 37.45
C LEU A 147 -11.72 -10.09 37.07
N GLN A 148 -12.00 -9.23 36.09
CA GLN A 148 -11.09 -8.14 35.71
C GLN A 148 -10.97 -7.06 36.80
N PHE A 149 -12.07 -6.71 37.47
CA PHE A 149 -12.06 -5.80 38.62
C PHE A 149 -11.21 -6.35 39.78
N ILE A 150 -11.32 -7.65 40.06
CA ILE A 150 -10.49 -8.35 41.06
C ILE A 150 -9.01 -8.31 40.66
N LEU A 151 -8.67 -8.59 39.39
CA LEU A 151 -7.28 -8.50 38.90
C LEU A 151 -6.72 -7.08 39.03
N PHE A 152 -7.48 -6.04 38.68
CA PHE A 152 -7.08 -4.65 38.91
C PHE A 152 -6.93 -4.31 40.40
N SER A 153 -7.76 -4.88 41.27
CA SER A 153 -7.69 -4.64 42.72
C SER A 153 -6.43 -5.23 43.39
N PHE A 154 -5.73 -6.16 42.74
CA PHE A 154 -4.43 -6.67 43.19
C PHE A 154 -3.23 -5.85 42.67
N LEU A 155 -3.42 -4.97 41.67
CA LEU A 155 -2.41 -3.97 41.32
C LEU A 155 -2.44 -2.85 42.38
N GLY A 156 -1.49 -2.90 43.31
CA GLY A 156 -1.34 -1.88 44.36
C GLY A 156 -1.18 -0.46 43.79
N SER A 157 -1.66 0.53 44.54
CA SER A 157 -1.83 1.93 44.10
C SER A 157 -0.57 2.58 43.50
N SER A 158 0.63 2.16 43.93
CA SER A 158 1.91 2.68 43.46
C SER A 158 2.20 2.43 41.96
N GLN A 159 1.66 1.37 41.35
CA GLN A 159 1.80 1.15 39.90
C GLN A 159 0.68 1.82 39.09
N THR A 160 -0.45 2.18 39.71
CA THR A 160 -1.50 2.96 39.02
C THR A 160 -1.17 4.44 38.90
N SER A 161 -0.42 5.01 39.83
CA SER A 161 0.05 6.40 39.73
C SER A 161 1.09 6.60 38.62
N GLU A 162 2.05 5.69 38.47
CA GLU A 162 3.04 5.73 37.37
C GLU A 162 2.36 5.79 35.99
N ILE A 163 1.43 4.86 35.73
CA ILE A 163 0.70 4.77 34.43
C ILE A 163 -0.11 6.04 34.15
N LEU A 164 -0.70 6.67 35.19
CA LEU A 164 -1.43 7.92 35.02
C LEU A 164 -0.51 9.14 34.88
N SER A 165 0.72 9.08 35.40
CA SER A 165 1.69 10.18 35.31
C SER A 165 2.31 10.34 33.91
N GLU A 166 2.38 9.26 33.12
CA GLU A 166 2.85 9.32 31.72
C GLU A 166 1.78 9.85 30.74
N LEU A 167 0.52 9.98 31.16
CA LEU A 167 -0.53 10.57 30.33
C LEU A 167 -0.41 12.11 30.31
N PRO A 168 -0.24 12.74 29.12
CA PRO A 168 -0.23 14.19 29.02
C PRO A 168 -1.49 14.81 29.65
N TYR A 169 -1.31 15.86 30.44
CA TYR A 169 -2.33 16.57 31.22
C TYR A 169 -2.91 15.86 32.46
N MET A 170 -2.50 14.62 32.79
CA MET A 170 -2.85 13.97 34.07
C MET A 170 -1.78 14.17 35.15
N SER A 171 -0.54 14.49 34.76
CA SER A 171 0.66 14.55 35.61
C SER A 171 0.71 15.65 36.68
N SER A 172 -0.29 16.52 36.78
CA SER A 172 -0.28 17.68 37.69
C SER A 172 -1.49 17.81 38.62
N SER A 173 -2.48 16.92 38.55
CA SER A 173 -3.73 17.05 39.31
C SER A 173 -4.45 15.73 39.69
N VAL A 174 -3.86 14.57 39.41
CA VAL A 174 -4.34 13.27 39.91
C VAL A 174 -3.90 13.10 41.37
N PRO A 175 -4.81 12.94 42.35
CA PRO A 175 -4.45 12.54 43.70
C PRO A 175 -3.93 11.10 43.74
N ASP A 176 -3.01 10.78 44.65
CA ASP A 176 -2.31 9.48 44.79
C ASP A 176 -3.20 8.25 45.04
N ASN A 177 -4.52 8.43 45.07
CA ASN A 177 -5.50 7.37 45.32
C ASN A 177 -6.78 7.57 44.50
N LEU A 178 -6.66 7.71 43.17
CA LEU A 178 -7.83 7.70 42.27
C LEU A 178 -8.72 6.46 42.49
N THR A 179 -8.11 5.34 42.93
CA THR A 179 -8.74 4.10 43.38
C THR A 179 -9.62 4.20 44.62
N SER A 180 -9.44 5.20 45.51
CA SER A 180 -10.35 5.44 46.65
C SER A 180 -11.42 6.48 46.36
N PHE A 181 -11.21 7.36 45.37
CA PHE A 181 -12.22 8.35 44.97
C PHE A 181 -13.30 7.77 44.05
N VAL A 182 -13.05 6.62 43.41
CA VAL A 182 -14.01 5.94 42.55
C VAL A 182 -14.55 4.69 43.26
N GLY A 183 -15.86 4.65 43.51
CA GLY A 183 -16.50 3.50 44.15
C GLY A 183 -16.34 2.21 43.32
N PRO A 184 -16.16 1.02 43.95
CA PRO A 184 -15.98 -0.25 43.26
C PRO A 184 -17.01 -0.55 42.14
N LEU A 185 -18.27 -0.16 42.36
CA LEU A 185 -19.36 -0.30 41.39
C LEU A 185 -19.13 0.50 40.11
N SER A 186 -18.51 1.69 40.20
CA SER A 186 -18.17 2.52 39.04
C SER A 186 -17.02 1.93 38.22
N ILE A 187 -15.98 1.41 38.88
CA ILE A 187 -14.88 0.71 38.18
C ILE A 187 -15.42 -0.55 37.49
N PHE A 188 -16.22 -1.35 38.19
CA PHE A 188 -16.90 -2.52 37.62
C PHE A 188 -17.78 -2.14 36.42
N GLY A 189 -18.58 -1.08 36.52
CA GLY A 189 -19.43 -0.58 35.44
C GLY A 189 -18.63 -0.17 34.20
N ILE A 190 -17.54 0.57 34.38
CA ILE A 190 -16.62 0.96 33.31
C ILE A 190 -15.95 -0.26 32.67
N LEU A 191 -15.52 -1.26 33.45
CA LEU A 191 -14.91 -2.48 32.92
C LEU A 191 -15.93 -3.36 32.16
N LEU A 192 -17.19 -3.41 32.60
CA LEU A 192 -18.25 -4.12 31.92
C LEU A 192 -18.62 -3.46 30.58
N THR A 193 -18.79 -2.12 30.59
CA THR A 193 -19.25 -1.32 29.44
C THR A 193 -18.15 -1.04 28.43
N GLY A 194 -16.93 -0.70 28.86
CA GLY A 194 -15.76 -0.64 27.99
C GLY A 194 -15.40 -2.03 27.45
N GLY A 195 -15.56 -3.08 28.25
CA GLY A 195 -15.22 -4.45 27.88
C GLY A 195 -16.04 -5.07 26.75
N VAL A 196 -17.19 -4.49 26.37
CA VAL A 196 -17.93 -4.81 25.14
C VAL A 196 -17.48 -3.99 23.92
N GLY A 197 -16.36 -3.29 23.98
CA GLY A 197 -15.95 -2.31 22.96
C GLY A 197 -16.69 -0.97 23.06
N GLY A 198 -17.28 -0.68 24.23
CA GLY A 198 -18.00 0.58 24.46
C GLY A 198 -17.06 1.79 24.56
N SER A 199 -17.65 2.98 24.68
CA SER A 199 -16.90 4.21 24.89
C SER A 199 -17.32 4.95 26.16
N VAL A 200 -16.33 5.53 26.83
CA VAL A 200 -16.49 6.36 28.03
C VAL A 200 -16.26 7.81 27.65
N SER A 201 -17.23 8.66 27.98
CA SER A 201 -17.12 10.11 27.88
C SER A 201 -16.85 10.72 29.26
N VAL A 202 -15.83 11.58 29.34
CA VAL A 202 -15.60 12.50 30.46
C VAL A 202 -16.02 13.89 30.00
N SER A 203 -16.85 14.56 30.79
CA SER A 203 -17.25 15.95 30.57
C SER A 203 -17.19 16.74 31.88
N GLY A 204 -16.58 17.93 31.83
CA GLY A 204 -16.58 18.89 32.93
C GLY A 204 -17.46 20.11 32.62
N GLY A 205 -17.93 20.81 33.65
CA GLY A 205 -18.65 22.09 33.48
C GLY A 205 -18.74 22.88 34.78
N ALA A 206 -18.69 24.20 34.67
CA ALA A 206 -18.96 25.12 35.77
C ALA A 206 -20.42 25.61 35.71
N GLN A 207 -20.99 26.05 36.83
CA GLN A 207 -22.28 26.76 36.84
C GLN A 207 -22.25 27.94 35.85
N GLY A 208 -23.09 27.87 34.81
CA GLY A 208 -23.19 28.89 33.76
C GLY A 208 -22.13 28.84 32.65
N ILE A 209 -21.07 28.03 32.75
CA ILE A 209 -20.03 27.89 31.69
C ILE A 209 -19.75 26.42 31.40
N SER A 210 -20.17 25.97 30.22
CA SER A 210 -19.75 24.70 29.64
C SER A 210 -18.28 24.77 29.23
N VAL A 211 -17.39 24.48 30.18
CA VAL A 211 -15.96 24.27 29.91
C VAL A 211 -15.84 23.08 28.96
N ALA A 212 -15.68 23.36 27.66
CA ALA A 212 -15.79 22.40 26.57
C ALA A 212 -14.58 21.46 26.49
N GLY A 213 -14.33 20.72 27.57
CA GLY A 213 -13.34 19.67 27.76
C GLY A 213 -14.01 18.30 27.72
N ALA A 214 -14.07 17.68 26.55
CA ALA A 214 -14.66 16.37 26.35
C ALA A 214 -13.58 15.32 26.03
N VAL A 215 -13.44 14.31 26.88
CA VAL A 215 -12.53 13.17 26.64
C VAL A 215 -13.36 11.93 26.30
N ASN A 216 -13.22 11.43 25.08
CA ASN A 216 -13.92 10.23 24.60
C ASN A 216 -12.92 9.09 24.39
N ILE A 217 -13.01 8.07 25.24
CA ILE A 217 -12.19 6.86 25.21
C ILE A 217 -13.01 5.72 24.60
N LEU A 218 -12.59 5.20 23.44
CA LEU A 218 -13.08 3.95 22.87
C LEU A 218 -12.24 2.79 23.38
N PHE A 219 -12.89 1.79 23.96
CA PHE A 219 -12.27 0.55 24.40
C PHE A 219 -12.36 -0.55 23.33
N PRO A 220 -11.44 -1.53 23.33
CA PRO A 220 -11.49 -2.70 22.46
C PRO A 220 -12.34 -3.82 23.06
N ILE A 221 -12.65 -4.84 22.25
CA ILE A 221 -13.38 -6.04 22.70
C ILE A 221 -12.52 -6.81 23.73
N SER A 222 -13.12 -7.06 24.90
CA SER A 222 -12.52 -7.89 25.95
C SER A 222 -13.24 -9.24 26.09
N LEU A 223 -12.75 -10.08 27.01
CA LEU A 223 -13.44 -11.32 27.42
C LEU A 223 -14.88 -11.10 27.88
N SER A 224 -15.25 -9.94 28.45
CA SER A 224 -16.66 -9.67 28.79
C SER A 224 -17.54 -9.47 27.54
N GLY A 225 -17.01 -8.85 26.49
CA GLY A 225 -17.67 -8.76 25.18
C GLY A 225 -17.83 -10.11 24.49
N VAL A 226 -16.79 -10.97 24.54
CA VAL A 226 -16.88 -12.35 24.03
C VAL A 226 -17.89 -13.17 24.86
N ALA A 227 -17.88 -13.02 26.18
CA ALA A 227 -18.84 -13.67 27.08
C ALA A 227 -20.28 -13.21 26.86
N LEU A 228 -20.50 -11.94 26.49
CA LEU A 228 -21.82 -11.43 26.09
C LEU A 228 -22.33 -12.18 24.85
N ILE A 229 -21.53 -12.23 23.78
CA ILE A 229 -21.90 -12.92 22.52
C ILE A 229 -22.26 -14.39 22.80
N LEU A 230 -21.40 -15.10 23.55
CA LEU A 230 -21.58 -16.52 23.86
C LEU A 230 -22.75 -16.78 24.83
N GLY A 231 -22.95 -15.92 25.83
CA GLY A 231 -24.03 -16.03 26.81
C GLY A 231 -25.40 -15.76 26.20
N VAL A 232 -25.53 -14.72 25.35
CA VAL A 232 -26.76 -14.47 24.59
C VAL A 232 -27.02 -15.59 23.59
N ALA A 233 -25.98 -16.11 22.91
CA ALA A 233 -26.13 -17.26 22.01
C ALA A 233 -26.61 -18.53 22.75
N PHE A 234 -26.06 -18.81 23.94
CA PHE A 234 -26.50 -19.94 24.77
C PHE A 234 -27.96 -19.78 25.22
N GLY A 235 -28.36 -18.60 25.72
CA GLY A 235 -29.74 -18.37 26.14
C GLY A 235 -30.74 -18.43 24.97
N ALA A 236 -30.40 -17.83 23.82
CA ALA A 236 -31.22 -17.88 22.61
C ALA A 236 -31.33 -19.31 22.04
N TYR A 237 -30.25 -20.09 22.10
CA TYR A 237 -30.27 -21.51 21.74
C TYR A 237 -31.15 -22.34 22.67
N MET A 238 -30.96 -22.20 23.99
CA MET A 238 -31.71 -22.94 25.01
C MET A 238 -33.22 -22.65 24.94
N PHE A 239 -33.60 -21.40 24.68
CA PHE A 239 -35.00 -21.03 24.48
C PHE A 239 -35.55 -21.41 23.10
N GLY A 240 -34.74 -21.35 22.04
CA GLY A 240 -35.18 -21.65 20.68
C GLY A 240 -35.62 -23.11 20.48
N LYS A 241 -35.18 -24.02 21.37
CA LYS A 241 -35.63 -25.42 21.40
C LYS A 241 -37.14 -25.51 21.65
N GLY A 242 -37.88 -25.93 20.63
CA GLY A 242 -39.34 -26.08 20.69
C GLY A 242 -40.12 -24.88 20.12
N LEU A 243 -39.45 -23.92 19.48
CA LEU A 243 -40.12 -23.03 18.52
C LEU A 243 -40.35 -23.77 17.20
N GLU A 244 -41.55 -23.66 16.63
CA GLU A 244 -41.86 -24.18 15.30
C GLU A 244 -41.03 -23.47 14.20
N ARG A 245 -40.75 -24.17 13.09
CA ARG A 245 -40.02 -23.62 11.93
C ARG A 245 -40.75 -22.40 11.39
N THR A 246 -40.19 -21.21 11.60
CA THR A 246 -40.83 -19.93 11.29
C THR A 246 -40.21 -19.27 10.06
N LYS A 247 -40.91 -18.28 9.46
CA LYS A 247 -40.45 -17.59 8.23
C LYS A 247 -39.02 -17.06 8.40
N LYS A 248 -38.18 -17.18 7.36
CA LYS A 248 -36.72 -16.91 7.35
C LYS A 248 -36.25 -15.67 8.13
N TRP A 249 -37.00 -14.57 8.11
CA TRP A 249 -36.65 -13.31 8.77
C TRP A 249 -36.95 -13.25 10.28
N THR A 250 -37.77 -14.15 10.82
CA THR A 250 -38.24 -14.08 12.22
C THR A 250 -37.12 -14.23 13.24
N HIS A 251 -36.08 -15.02 12.95
CA HIS A 251 -34.90 -15.18 13.80
C HIS A 251 -34.01 -13.93 13.84
N LEU A 252 -34.01 -13.11 12.78
CA LEU A 252 -33.31 -11.83 12.77
C LEU A 252 -34.03 -10.78 13.62
N TRP A 253 -35.35 -10.68 13.50
CA TRP A 253 -36.15 -9.75 14.31
C TRP A 253 -36.11 -10.09 15.81
N SER A 254 -36.19 -11.37 16.20
CA SER A 254 -36.01 -11.74 17.62
C SER A 254 -34.58 -11.50 18.11
N ALA A 255 -33.57 -11.63 17.25
CA ALA A 255 -32.19 -11.29 17.60
C ALA A 255 -32.02 -9.78 17.82
N MET A 256 -32.55 -8.93 16.93
CA MET A 256 -32.51 -7.47 17.06
C MET A 256 -33.23 -6.98 18.31
N LEU A 257 -34.40 -7.55 18.65
CA LEU A 257 -35.11 -7.22 19.89
C LEU A 257 -34.33 -7.65 21.15
N THR A 258 -33.67 -8.82 21.11
CA THR A 258 -32.77 -9.25 22.19
C THR A 258 -31.57 -8.30 22.32
N GLY A 259 -30.99 -7.88 21.18
CA GLY A 259 -29.90 -6.92 21.14
C GLY A 259 -30.28 -5.55 21.68
N LEU A 260 -31.48 -5.07 21.38
CA LEU A 260 -32.02 -3.81 21.90
C LEU A 260 -32.21 -3.86 23.42
N ALA A 261 -32.77 -4.96 23.95
CA ALA A 261 -32.94 -5.15 25.38
C ALA A 261 -31.59 -5.16 26.13
N VAL A 262 -30.57 -5.84 25.58
CA VAL A 262 -29.21 -5.82 26.14
C VAL A 262 -28.59 -4.42 26.06
N ALA A 263 -28.71 -3.73 24.93
CA ALA A 263 -28.12 -2.40 24.75
C ALA A 263 -28.74 -1.35 25.69
N ILE A 264 -30.06 -1.42 25.94
CA ILE A 264 -30.74 -0.61 26.96
C ILE A 264 -30.22 -0.96 28.36
N ALA A 265 -30.07 -2.24 28.71
CA ALA A 265 -29.51 -2.66 29.99
C ALA A 265 -28.06 -2.15 30.19
N TYR A 266 -27.24 -2.18 29.14
CA TYR A 266 -25.89 -1.60 29.16
C TYR A 266 -25.89 -0.09 29.40
N LEU A 267 -26.80 0.67 28.78
CA LEU A 267 -26.96 2.10 29.05
C LEU A 267 -27.44 2.38 30.48
N LEU A 268 -28.38 1.59 30.99
CA LEU A 268 -28.87 1.74 32.38
C LEU A 268 -27.76 1.45 33.40
N ILE A 269 -27.01 0.36 33.22
CA ILE A 269 -25.84 0.06 34.06
C ILE A 269 -24.84 1.21 33.96
N ALA A 270 -24.48 1.64 32.75
CA ALA A 270 -23.53 2.72 32.52
C ALA A 270 -23.94 4.05 33.19
N PHE A 271 -25.24 4.37 33.18
CA PHE A 271 -25.79 5.56 33.84
C PHE A 271 -25.77 5.46 35.37
N VAL A 272 -26.12 4.29 35.93
CA VAL A 272 -26.09 4.03 37.38
C VAL A 272 -24.65 3.98 37.92
N THR A 273 -23.70 3.52 37.12
CA THR A 273 -22.28 3.43 37.51
C THR A 273 -21.47 4.68 37.16
N ALA A 274 -22.07 5.69 36.52
CA ALA A 274 -21.40 6.92 36.13
C ALA A 274 -20.87 7.68 37.36
N ILE A 275 -19.61 8.10 37.30
CA ILE A 275 -18.95 8.84 38.38
C ILE A 275 -19.33 10.31 38.23
N ARG A 276 -19.80 10.93 39.30
CA ARG A 276 -20.02 12.38 39.38
C ARG A 276 -19.19 12.93 40.53
N LEU A 277 -18.33 13.90 40.24
CA LEU A 277 -17.48 14.57 41.20
C LEU A 277 -17.91 16.03 41.29
N ASP A 278 -18.51 16.40 42.42
CA ASP A 278 -18.91 17.78 42.72
C ASP A 278 -17.86 18.46 43.62
N SER A 279 -17.70 19.77 43.46
CA SER A 279 -16.57 20.53 44.01
C SER A 279 -16.49 20.60 45.55
N GLY A 280 -17.52 20.19 46.28
CA GLY A 280 -17.59 20.35 47.74
C GLY A 280 -16.72 19.38 48.55
N ASN A 281 -16.34 18.22 48.00
CA ASN A 281 -15.86 17.09 48.82
C ASN A 281 -14.60 16.37 48.29
N THR A 282 -13.80 17.03 47.45
CA THR A 282 -12.54 16.47 46.91
C THR A 282 -11.38 17.46 47.04
N ALA A 283 -10.14 16.95 47.12
CA ALA A 283 -8.94 17.81 47.15
C ALA A 283 -8.79 18.68 45.88
N ILE A 284 -9.25 18.15 44.74
CA ILE A 284 -9.33 18.87 43.46
C ILE A 284 -10.33 20.04 43.56
N GLY A 285 -11.50 19.80 44.15
CA GLY A 285 -12.48 20.85 44.48
C GLY A 285 -11.93 21.89 45.47
N GLY A 286 -11.12 21.47 46.44
CA GLY A 286 -10.39 22.36 47.35
C GLY A 286 -9.46 23.31 46.58
N ALA A 287 -8.61 22.78 45.70
CA ALA A 287 -7.70 23.58 44.87
C ALA A 287 -8.45 24.57 43.95
N LEU A 288 -9.56 24.13 43.34
CA LEU A 288 -10.30 24.91 42.35
C LEU A 288 -11.36 25.87 42.95
N SER A 289 -11.82 25.64 44.18
CA SER A 289 -12.76 26.54 44.87
C SER A 289 -12.17 27.91 45.19
N SER A 290 -10.83 28.04 45.18
CA SER A 290 -10.11 29.32 45.21
C SER A 290 -10.47 30.26 44.03
N LEU A 291 -11.04 29.72 42.96
CA LEU A 291 -11.52 30.46 41.78
C LEU A 291 -13.04 30.74 41.81
N GLY A 292 -13.74 30.40 42.90
CA GLY A 292 -15.16 30.71 43.10
C GLY A 292 -16.16 29.90 42.26
N ALA A 293 -15.70 29.01 41.38
CA ALA A 293 -16.56 28.23 40.48
C ALA A 293 -16.77 26.79 40.99
N SER A 294 -18.03 26.37 41.14
CA SER A 294 -18.38 24.96 41.34
C SER A 294 -18.32 24.22 40.01
N VAL A 295 -17.23 23.49 39.80
CA VAL A 295 -17.04 22.59 38.65
C VAL A 295 -17.54 21.19 39.03
N SER A 296 -18.43 20.64 38.21
CA SER A 296 -18.78 19.22 38.25
C SER A 296 -18.06 18.46 37.13
N ILE A 297 -17.62 17.24 37.41
CA ILE A 297 -17.01 16.33 36.44
C ILE A 297 -17.83 15.05 36.40
N THR A 298 -18.31 14.67 35.21
CA THR A 298 -19.03 13.41 34.97
C THR A 298 -18.19 12.49 34.10
N ILE A 299 -17.95 11.26 34.57
CA ILE A 299 -17.36 10.16 33.79
C ILE A 299 -18.48 9.13 33.57
N SER A 300 -18.89 8.93 32.32
CA SER A 300 -20.01 8.06 31.98
C SER A 300 -19.69 7.16 30.79
N ALA A 301 -20.06 5.88 30.89
CA ALA A 301 -20.02 4.95 29.76
C ALA A 301 -21.35 4.92 28.97
N ALA A 302 -22.32 5.76 29.33
CA ALA A 302 -23.67 5.79 28.75
C ALA A 302 -23.68 6.52 27.39
N THR A 303 -22.88 6.02 26.46
CA THR A 303 -22.61 6.62 25.16
C THR A 303 -23.26 5.82 24.03
N PHE A 304 -23.40 6.45 22.86
CA PHE A 304 -23.85 5.76 21.64
C PHE A 304 -22.91 4.60 21.24
N GLY A 305 -21.60 4.69 21.51
CA GLY A 305 -20.64 3.62 21.24
C GLY A 305 -20.93 2.37 22.06
N THR A 306 -21.15 2.53 23.37
CA THR A 306 -21.54 1.43 24.27
C THR A 306 -22.87 0.80 23.86
N PHE A 307 -23.88 1.61 23.52
CA PHE A 307 -25.15 1.12 23.00
C PHE A 307 -24.98 0.31 21.70
N ALA A 308 -24.25 0.86 20.72
CA ALA A 308 -24.08 0.26 19.41
C ALA A 308 -23.34 -1.09 19.48
N MET A 309 -22.24 -1.19 20.24
CA MET A 309 -21.51 -2.46 20.36
C MET A 309 -22.29 -3.51 21.16
N ALA A 310 -22.94 -3.13 22.27
CA ALA A 310 -23.82 -4.03 23.01
C ALA A 310 -24.96 -4.56 22.12
N PHE A 311 -25.59 -3.68 21.32
CA PHE A 311 -26.62 -4.06 20.36
C PHE A 311 -26.12 -5.05 19.30
N ILE A 312 -24.99 -4.75 18.66
CA ILE A 312 -24.41 -5.57 17.59
C ILE A 312 -24.03 -6.96 18.14
N PHE A 313 -23.32 -7.02 19.26
CA PHE A 313 -22.82 -8.28 19.83
C PHE A 313 -23.94 -9.18 20.38
N ALA A 314 -24.93 -8.60 21.07
CA ALA A 314 -26.09 -9.37 21.50
C ALA A 314 -26.99 -9.78 20.33
N THR A 315 -27.13 -8.97 19.28
CA THR A 315 -27.84 -9.37 18.05
C THR A 315 -27.12 -10.52 17.34
N LEU A 316 -25.80 -10.45 17.17
CA LEU A 316 -25.01 -11.53 16.55
C LEU A 316 -25.08 -12.83 17.36
N GLY A 317 -24.92 -12.73 18.69
CA GLY A 317 -25.06 -13.87 19.60
C GLY A 317 -26.46 -14.50 19.54
N ALA A 318 -27.51 -13.68 19.69
CA ALA A 318 -28.90 -14.15 19.64
C ALA A 318 -29.24 -14.80 18.27
N TRP A 319 -28.84 -14.17 17.17
CA TRP A 319 -29.07 -14.69 15.82
C TRP A 319 -28.40 -16.06 15.63
N PHE A 320 -27.13 -16.19 16.03
CA PHE A 320 -26.42 -17.46 15.96
C PHE A 320 -27.08 -18.53 16.85
N GLY A 321 -27.44 -18.19 18.09
CA GLY A 321 -28.16 -19.08 19.00
C GLY A 321 -29.50 -19.58 18.44
N PHE A 322 -30.29 -18.68 17.84
CA PHE A 322 -31.54 -19.05 17.18
C PHE A 322 -31.34 -19.92 15.93
N VAL A 323 -30.32 -19.66 15.11
CA VAL A 323 -29.96 -20.50 13.95
C VAL A 323 -29.49 -21.90 14.38
N LEU A 324 -28.73 -21.99 15.48
CA LEU A 324 -28.37 -23.29 16.08
C LEU A 324 -29.59 -24.02 16.63
N ALA A 325 -30.58 -23.32 17.18
CA ALA A 325 -31.81 -23.94 17.66
C ALA A 325 -32.66 -24.48 16.51
N GLU A 326 -32.84 -23.72 15.42
CA GLU A 326 -33.58 -24.17 14.24
C GLU A 326 -32.99 -25.45 13.62
N LYS A 327 -31.65 -25.54 13.56
CA LYS A 327 -30.94 -26.63 12.88
C LYS A 327 -30.57 -27.81 13.77
N HIS A 328 -30.35 -27.57 15.07
CA HIS A 328 -29.76 -28.54 16.01
C HIS A 328 -30.41 -28.48 17.41
N ALA A 329 -31.74 -28.29 17.47
CA ALA A 329 -32.51 -28.34 18.72
C ALA A 329 -32.33 -29.66 19.52
N THR A 330 -32.10 -30.77 18.81
CA THR A 330 -31.99 -32.14 19.36
C THR A 330 -30.70 -32.39 20.15
N GLU A 331 -29.66 -31.57 19.98
CA GLU A 331 -28.39 -31.73 20.68
C GLU A 331 -28.50 -31.36 22.15
N LYS A 332 -27.77 -32.03 23.04
CA LYS A 332 -27.90 -31.78 24.48
C LYS A 332 -27.34 -30.41 24.89
N THR A 333 -26.23 -29.97 24.30
CA THR A 333 -25.57 -28.69 24.61
C THR A 333 -25.40 -27.78 23.39
N ILE A 334 -25.30 -26.45 23.61
CA ILE A 334 -24.94 -25.51 22.52
C ILE A 334 -23.60 -25.86 21.90
N VAL A 335 -22.63 -26.37 22.67
CA VAL A 335 -21.30 -26.71 22.16
C VAL A 335 -21.39 -27.85 21.15
N GLN A 336 -22.24 -28.86 21.40
CA GLN A 336 -22.52 -29.93 20.44
C GLN A 336 -23.26 -29.44 19.20
N ALA A 337 -24.26 -28.55 19.37
CA ALA A 337 -24.97 -27.91 18.25
C ALA A 337 -24.05 -27.05 17.38
N ALA A 338 -23.23 -26.19 17.99
CA ALA A 338 -22.26 -25.33 17.31
C ALA A 338 -21.15 -26.15 16.63
N TRP A 339 -20.69 -27.24 17.27
CA TRP A 339 -19.72 -28.16 16.68
C TRP A 339 -20.28 -28.87 15.45
N LYS A 340 -21.50 -29.41 15.52
CA LYS A 340 -22.19 -30.05 14.38
C LYS A 340 -22.48 -29.04 13.27
N TRP A 341 -23.02 -27.86 13.60
CA TRP A 341 -23.22 -26.76 12.65
C TRP A 341 -21.92 -26.41 11.91
N ALA A 342 -20.83 -26.21 12.66
CA ALA A 342 -19.54 -25.85 12.08
C ALA A 342 -19.06 -26.94 11.11
N HIS A 343 -19.24 -28.23 11.46
CA HIS A 343 -18.82 -29.38 10.65
C HIS A 343 -19.77 -29.74 9.51
N GLN A 344 -21.01 -29.25 9.51
CA GLN A 344 -21.96 -29.36 8.41
C GLN A 344 -22.04 -28.10 7.52
N ALA A 345 -21.37 -27.01 7.90
CA ALA A 345 -21.17 -25.85 7.04
C ALA A 345 -20.43 -26.25 5.76
N ARG A 346 -20.90 -25.75 4.61
CA ARG A 346 -20.34 -26.02 3.27
C ARG A 346 -19.66 -24.79 2.67
N GLY A 347 -18.82 -25.02 1.67
CA GLY A 347 -18.13 -23.96 0.93
C GLY A 347 -17.45 -22.90 1.81
N PHE A 348 -17.56 -21.63 1.41
CA PHE A 348 -16.80 -20.52 1.99
C PHE A 348 -17.03 -20.31 3.50
N VAL A 349 -18.25 -20.60 4.00
CA VAL A 349 -18.58 -20.49 5.43
C VAL A 349 -17.73 -21.43 6.26
N ARG A 350 -17.46 -22.64 5.77
CA ARG A 350 -16.55 -23.60 6.43
C ARG A 350 -15.11 -23.09 6.44
N THR A 351 -14.62 -22.47 5.35
CA THR A 351 -13.28 -21.85 5.33
C THR A 351 -13.16 -20.79 6.43
N ILE A 352 -14.14 -19.89 6.56
CA ILE A 352 -14.16 -18.83 7.57
C ILE A 352 -14.12 -19.43 8.98
N VAL A 353 -15.01 -20.39 9.27
CA VAL A 353 -15.13 -20.96 10.62
C VAL A 353 -13.86 -21.72 11.01
N GLU A 354 -13.30 -22.54 10.13
CA GLU A 354 -12.06 -23.29 10.43
C GLU A 354 -10.83 -22.39 10.56
N SER A 355 -10.63 -21.45 9.62
CA SER A 355 -9.48 -20.54 9.67
C SER A 355 -9.55 -19.60 10.88
N SER A 356 -10.72 -19.04 11.18
CA SER A 356 -10.90 -18.16 12.35
C SER A 356 -10.72 -18.92 13.65
N ALA A 357 -11.28 -20.12 13.80
CA ALA A 357 -11.12 -20.92 15.00
C ALA A 357 -9.65 -21.36 15.21
N MET A 358 -8.95 -21.75 14.14
CA MET A 358 -7.55 -22.17 14.19
C MET A 358 -6.64 -21.00 14.59
N TYR A 359 -6.72 -19.86 13.89
CA TYR A 359 -5.90 -18.69 14.24
C TYR A 359 -6.25 -18.14 15.62
N ALA A 360 -7.53 -18.04 15.98
CA ALA A 360 -7.93 -17.57 17.31
C ALA A 360 -7.36 -18.47 18.42
N ALA A 361 -7.45 -19.80 18.30
CA ALA A 361 -6.89 -20.73 19.27
C ALA A 361 -5.36 -20.58 19.37
N VAL A 362 -4.67 -20.60 18.22
CA VAL A 362 -3.20 -20.50 18.14
C VAL A 362 -2.69 -19.18 18.74
N PHE A 363 -3.25 -18.03 18.36
CA PHE A 363 -2.78 -16.74 18.84
C PHE A 363 -3.29 -16.37 20.24
N THR A 364 -4.38 -16.98 20.72
CA THR A 364 -4.77 -16.89 22.14
C THR A 364 -3.73 -17.58 23.03
N VAL A 365 -3.23 -18.75 22.65
CA VAL A 365 -2.15 -19.44 23.38
C VAL A 365 -0.85 -18.62 23.35
N VAL A 366 -0.49 -18.03 22.21
CA VAL A 366 0.64 -17.08 22.11
C VAL A 366 0.47 -15.88 23.04
N ALA A 367 -0.72 -15.27 23.06
CA ALA A 367 -0.99 -14.10 23.89
C ALA A 367 -0.96 -14.43 25.40
N ILE A 368 -1.52 -15.56 25.83
CA ILE A 368 -1.37 -16.06 27.21
C ILE A 368 0.12 -16.27 27.56
N GLY A 369 0.86 -16.94 26.68
CA GLY A 369 2.30 -17.17 26.88
C GLY A 369 3.11 -15.88 26.97
N LEU A 370 2.76 -14.86 26.18
CA LEU A 370 3.38 -13.54 26.23
C LEU A 370 3.06 -12.80 27.54
N LEU A 371 1.81 -12.83 28.02
CA LEU A 371 1.45 -12.22 29.30
C LEU A 371 2.15 -12.88 30.48
N ILE A 372 2.27 -14.22 30.50
CA ILE A 372 3.02 -14.96 31.52
C ILE A 372 4.50 -14.61 31.44
N TYR A 373 5.12 -14.64 30.25
CA TYR A 373 6.52 -14.27 30.05
C TYR A 373 6.82 -12.84 30.51
N LEU A 374 5.95 -11.88 30.16
CA LEU A 374 6.09 -10.49 30.59
C LEU A 374 5.97 -10.36 32.12
N GLY A 375 4.98 -10.99 32.76
CA GLY A 375 4.82 -10.92 34.22
C GLY A 375 5.98 -11.54 34.99
N VAL A 376 6.52 -12.66 34.50
CA VAL A 376 7.76 -13.26 35.05
C VAL A 376 8.96 -12.34 34.83
N LYS A 377 9.11 -11.72 33.66
CA LYS A 377 10.24 -10.83 33.34
C LYS A 377 10.21 -9.54 34.17
N THR A 378 9.05 -8.89 34.29
CA THR A 378 8.89 -7.64 35.05
C THR A 378 8.76 -7.86 36.55
N HIS A 379 8.67 -9.11 37.02
CA HIS A 379 8.40 -9.47 38.41
C HIS A 379 7.10 -8.81 38.96
N SER A 380 6.18 -8.44 38.07
CA SER A 380 4.94 -7.72 38.37
C SER A 380 3.74 -8.44 37.78
N MET A 381 2.62 -8.41 38.50
CA MET A 381 1.35 -8.97 38.03
C MET A 381 0.62 -8.08 37.00
N MET A 382 1.14 -6.87 36.71
CA MET A 382 0.53 -5.94 35.75
C MET A 382 0.25 -6.56 34.36
N PRO A 383 1.13 -7.39 33.74
CA PRO A 383 0.79 -8.03 32.48
C PRO A 383 -0.37 -9.03 32.59
N LEU A 384 -0.54 -9.68 33.74
CA LEU A 384 -1.66 -10.60 33.95
C LEU A 384 -3.01 -9.87 34.11
N SER A 385 -3.03 -8.59 34.50
CA SER A 385 -4.27 -7.80 34.46
C SER A 385 -4.72 -7.45 33.03
N LEU A 386 -3.91 -7.69 31.99
CA LEU A 386 -4.34 -7.61 30.59
C LEU A 386 -5.06 -8.87 30.09
N LEU A 387 -5.36 -9.84 30.98
CA LEU A 387 -6.04 -11.08 30.58
C LEU A 387 -7.47 -10.83 30.03
N SER A 388 -8.17 -9.78 30.44
CA SER A 388 -9.45 -9.41 29.79
C SER A 388 -9.28 -8.95 28.33
N SER A 389 -8.19 -8.26 27.98
CA SER A 389 -7.92 -7.82 26.60
C SER A 389 -7.27 -8.91 25.75
N LEU A 390 -7.26 -10.17 26.20
CA LEU A 390 -6.72 -11.32 25.47
C LEU A 390 -7.21 -11.46 24.01
N PRO A 391 -8.48 -11.17 23.64
CA PRO A 391 -8.91 -11.16 22.23
C PRO A 391 -8.16 -10.13 21.38
N LEU A 392 -7.87 -8.95 21.94
CA LEU A 392 -7.06 -7.90 21.30
C LEU A 392 -5.62 -8.36 21.12
N LEU A 393 -4.99 -8.89 22.18
CA LEU A 393 -3.60 -9.35 22.11
C LEU A 393 -3.42 -10.50 21.13
N ALA A 394 -4.36 -11.44 21.08
CA ALA A 394 -4.37 -12.51 20.08
C ALA A 394 -4.46 -11.96 18.65
N ALA A 395 -5.37 -11.01 18.40
CA ALA A 395 -5.50 -10.39 17.09
C ALA A 395 -4.29 -9.52 16.70
N TYR A 396 -3.67 -8.82 17.64
CA TYR A 396 -2.43 -8.06 17.43
C TYR A 396 -1.25 -8.99 17.11
N ALA A 397 -1.10 -10.09 17.86
CA ALA A 397 -0.09 -11.12 17.59
C ALA A 397 -0.29 -11.76 16.21
N GLN A 398 -1.54 -12.09 15.85
CA GLN A 398 -1.88 -12.59 14.52
C GLN A 398 -1.54 -11.58 13.42
N ALA A 399 -1.93 -10.32 13.57
CA ALA A 399 -1.66 -9.27 12.58
C ALA A 399 -0.15 -9.09 12.35
N LEU A 400 0.63 -8.94 13.42
CA LEU A 400 2.09 -8.84 13.32
C LEU A 400 2.70 -10.10 12.68
N SER A 401 2.30 -11.30 13.13
CA SER A 401 2.84 -12.58 12.63
C SER A 401 2.69 -12.78 11.11
N SER A 402 1.72 -12.10 10.49
CA SER A 402 1.36 -12.24 9.08
C SER A 402 1.76 -11.03 8.23
N PHE A 403 2.72 -10.23 8.71
CA PHE A 403 3.24 -8.97 8.14
C PHE A 403 2.30 -7.76 8.18
N GLY A 404 1.19 -7.82 8.91
CA GLY A 404 0.40 -6.64 9.25
C GLY A 404 1.15 -5.65 10.14
N SER A 405 0.61 -4.44 10.23
CA SER A 405 1.15 -3.37 11.09
C SER A 405 0.15 -2.90 12.13
N LEU A 406 0.63 -2.66 13.35
CA LEU A 406 -0.08 -1.86 14.35
C LEU A 406 0.35 -0.40 14.20
N ARG A 407 -0.60 0.53 14.27
CA ARG A 407 -0.31 1.97 14.31
C ARG A 407 -0.54 2.48 15.72
N ALA A 408 0.42 3.23 16.27
CA ALA A 408 0.19 4.14 17.38
C ALA A 408 0.24 5.58 16.86
N SER A 409 -0.90 6.27 16.87
CA SER A 409 -1.01 7.68 16.45
C SER A 409 -1.11 8.58 17.67
N MET A 410 -0.40 9.71 17.65
CA MET A 410 -0.51 10.79 18.63
C MET A 410 -0.53 12.12 17.87
N GLY A 411 -1.72 12.66 17.62
CA GLY A 411 -1.92 13.94 16.95
C GLY A 411 -2.43 15.01 17.91
N GLY A 412 -1.93 16.23 17.79
CA GLY A 412 -2.36 17.40 18.55
C GLY A 412 -2.38 18.65 17.69
N THR A 413 -3.27 19.61 17.96
CA THR A 413 -3.36 20.87 17.19
C THR A 413 -2.15 21.81 17.39
N SER A 414 -1.33 21.57 18.41
CA SER A 414 -0.15 22.39 18.78
C SER A 414 1.08 22.15 17.89
N GLY A 415 0.94 22.33 16.57
CA GLY A 415 2.03 22.49 15.58
C GLY A 415 2.88 21.25 15.25
N SER A 416 3.07 20.32 16.20
CA SER A 416 3.89 19.12 15.98
C SER A 416 3.05 17.94 15.46
N ASN A 417 3.06 17.77 14.14
CA ASN A 417 2.54 16.57 13.49
C ASN A 417 3.48 15.37 13.71
N ASN A 418 3.47 14.83 14.93
CA ASN A 418 4.13 13.55 15.27
C ASN A 418 3.45 12.40 14.51
N GLY A 419 3.90 12.18 13.27
CA GLY A 419 3.36 11.17 12.36
C GLY A 419 3.28 9.79 13.01
N GLY A 420 2.08 9.22 13.08
CA GLY A 420 1.80 8.00 13.85
C GLY A 420 2.76 6.86 13.52
N GLN A 421 3.37 6.30 14.57
CA GLN A 421 4.39 5.27 14.48
C GLN A 421 3.77 3.92 14.12
N ASN A 422 4.19 3.39 12.97
CA ASN A 422 3.80 2.06 12.50
C ASN A 422 4.80 1.01 13.01
N PHE A 423 4.31 0.08 13.83
CA PHE A 423 5.02 -1.09 14.33
C PHE A 423 4.73 -2.28 13.42
N THR A 424 5.80 -2.91 12.93
CA THR A 424 5.75 -4.14 12.12
C THR A 424 6.55 -5.23 12.83
N LEU A 425 6.34 -6.49 12.46
CA LEU A 425 7.11 -7.62 13.01
C LEU A 425 8.63 -7.43 12.85
N ALA A 426 9.07 -6.85 11.72
CA ALA A 426 10.48 -6.55 11.46
C ALA A 426 11.05 -5.55 12.48
N LYS A 427 10.42 -4.37 12.63
CA LYS A 427 10.85 -3.36 13.62
C LYS A 427 10.86 -3.92 15.05
N LEU A 428 9.86 -4.74 15.40
CA LEU A 428 9.80 -5.36 16.72
C LEU A 428 10.88 -6.45 16.90
N ALA A 429 11.19 -7.23 15.86
CA ALA A 429 12.27 -8.21 15.89
C ALA A 429 13.66 -7.56 15.99
N GLU A 430 13.87 -6.42 15.34
CA GLU A 430 15.07 -5.58 15.45
C GLU A 430 15.19 -4.95 16.86
N THR A 431 14.09 -4.44 17.43
CA THR A 431 14.10 -3.69 18.70
C THR A 431 14.06 -4.59 19.94
N VAL A 432 13.34 -5.72 19.89
CA VAL A 432 13.02 -6.54 21.07
C VAL A 432 13.78 -7.86 21.05
N SER A 433 13.65 -8.66 19.99
CA SER A 433 14.47 -9.86 19.76
C SER A 433 14.15 -10.59 18.44
N PRO A 434 15.14 -11.24 17.79
CA PRO A 434 14.91 -12.11 16.63
C PRO A 434 13.95 -13.30 16.87
N TRP A 435 13.68 -13.73 18.10
CA TRP A 435 12.74 -14.84 18.34
C TRP A 435 11.30 -14.53 17.91
N LEU A 436 10.96 -13.24 17.72
CA LEU A 436 9.66 -12.83 17.18
C LEU A 436 9.39 -13.36 15.76
N TRP A 437 10.43 -13.70 14.98
CA TRP A 437 10.25 -14.44 13.72
C TRP A 437 9.62 -15.83 13.90
N GLY A 438 9.69 -16.41 15.10
CA GLY A 438 8.95 -17.63 15.47
C GLY A 438 7.42 -17.47 15.37
N LEU A 439 6.89 -16.25 15.51
CA LEU A 439 5.46 -15.96 15.31
C LEU A 439 5.06 -16.15 13.84
N LEU A 440 5.89 -15.73 12.89
CA LEU A 440 5.67 -15.96 11.45
C LEU A 440 5.74 -17.45 11.11
N VAL A 441 6.70 -18.19 11.68
CA VAL A 441 6.78 -19.65 11.49
C VAL A 441 5.50 -20.33 12.01
N LEU A 442 5.02 -19.92 13.18
CA LEU A 442 3.78 -20.42 13.80
C LEU A 442 2.52 -20.03 13.00
N PHE A 443 2.48 -18.82 12.41
CA PHE A 443 1.43 -18.42 11.45
C PHE A 443 1.41 -19.33 10.21
N ILE A 444 2.58 -19.61 9.63
CA ILE A 444 2.72 -20.46 8.44
C ILE A 444 2.35 -21.92 8.75
N VAL A 445 2.71 -22.44 9.93
CA VAL A 445 2.31 -23.80 10.36
C VAL A 445 0.79 -23.90 10.53
N ALA A 446 0.15 -22.90 11.14
CA ALA A 446 -1.32 -22.83 11.23
C ALA A 446 -1.97 -22.71 9.83
N SER A 447 -1.41 -21.87 8.96
CA SER A 447 -1.82 -21.72 7.55
C SER A 447 -1.78 -23.06 6.80
N PHE A 448 -0.69 -23.82 6.96
CA PHE A 448 -0.51 -25.12 6.31
C PHE A 448 -1.50 -26.16 6.82
N TYR A 449 -1.78 -26.19 8.13
CA TYR A 449 -2.84 -27.05 8.69
C TYR A 449 -4.22 -26.70 8.10
N ILE A 450 -4.55 -25.41 7.97
CA ILE A 450 -5.79 -24.95 7.33
C ILE A 450 -5.86 -25.42 5.86
N VAL A 451 -4.75 -25.36 5.11
CA VAL A 451 -4.69 -25.87 3.72
C VAL A 451 -4.95 -27.38 3.68
N LEU A 452 -4.35 -28.19 4.57
CA LEU A 452 -4.61 -29.63 4.63
C LEU A 452 -6.09 -29.95 4.93
N ARG A 453 -6.70 -29.24 5.89
CA ARG A 453 -8.15 -29.34 6.19
C ARG A 453 -9.00 -28.98 4.98
N MET A 454 -8.63 -27.91 4.29
CA MET A 454 -9.36 -27.43 3.14
C MET A 454 -9.24 -28.36 1.92
N ILE A 455 -8.10 -29.01 1.68
CA ILE A 455 -7.97 -30.05 0.65
C ILE A 455 -8.92 -31.21 0.93
N VAL A 456 -8.94 -31.74 2.15
CA VAL A 456 -9.87 -32.80 2.55
C VAL A 456 -11.33 -32.37 2.35
N ARG A 457 -11.70 -31.13 2.72
CA ARG A 457 -13.03 -30.59 2.43
C ARG A 457 -13.32 -30.53 0.92
N ASN A 458 -12.37 -30.07 0.11
CA ASN A 458 -12.53 -29.97 -1.35
C ASN A 458 -12.73 -31.36 -2.01
N MET A 459 -12.27 -32.46 -1.39
CA MET A 459 -12.58 -33.83 -1.83
C MET A 459 -14.04 -34.23 -1.56
N TYR A 460 -14.60 -33.83 -0.41
CA TYR A 460 -15.97 -34.18 -0.01
C TYR A 460 -17.05 -33.23 -0.55
N ASP A 461 -16.70 -31.96 -0.81
CA ASP A 461 -17.62 -30.87 -1.18
C ASP A 461 -17.24 -30.28 -2.55
N ALA A 462 -17.14 -31.16 -3.56
CA ALA A 462 -16.56 -30.87 -4.87
C ALA A 462 -17.28 -29.75 -5.67
N GLU A 463 -18.56 -29.49 -5.38
CA GLU A 463 -19.29 -28.34 -5.94
C GLU A 463 -18.63 -27.01 -5.53
N TYR A 464 -18.36 -26.84 -4.24
CA TYR A 464 -17.75 -25.63 -3.70
C TYR A 464 -16.21 -25.58 -3.87
N ALA A 465 -15.59 -26.70 -4.26
CA ALA A 465 -14.20 -26.71 -4.69
C ALA A 465 -13.96 -25.94 -6.01
N GLN A 466 -14.99 -25.63 -6.79
CA GLN A 466 -14.86 -24.87 -8.04
C GLN A 466 -14.29 -23.45 -7.84
N TRP A 467 -13.45 -23.00 -8.79
CA TRP A 467 -12.80 -21.68 -8.76
C TRP A 467 -13.78 -20.49 -8.60
N LYS A 468 -15.01 -20.61 -9.09
CA LYS A 468 -16.06 -19.58 -8.98
C LYS A 468 -16.43 -19.18 -7.55
N TYR A 469 -16.11 -20.02 -6.55
CA TYR A 469 -16.34 -19.74 -5.13
C TYR A 469 -15.07 -19.28 -4.37
N ALA A 470 -13.88 -19.39 -4.97
CA ALA A 470 -12.60 -19.18 -4.29
C ALA A 470 -12.41 -17.76 -3.73
N TRP A 471 -13.11 -16.77 -4.29
CA TRP A 471 -13.05 -15.37 -3.84
C TRP A 471 -13.91 -15.09 -2.59
N GLN A 472 -14.89 -15.94 -2.27
CA GLN A 472 -15.93 -15.63 -1.28
C GLN A 472 -15.39 -15.58 0.16
N ALA A 473 -14.59 -16.56 0.57
CA ALA A 473 -13.99 -16.55 1.92
C ALA A 473 -12.96 -15.40 2.08
N PRO A 474 -12.04 -15.16 1.13
CA PRO A 474 -11.14 -14.00 1.12
C PRO A 474 -11.83 -12.66 1.33
N THR A 475 -12.83 -12.33 0.51
CA THR A 475 -13.49 -11.01 0.58
C THR A 475 -14.31 -10.83 1.85
N THR A 476 -15.10 -11.84 2.24
CA THR A 476 -15.95 -11.75 3.43
C THR A 476 -15.15 -11.65 4.72
N LEU A 477 -14.12 -12.49 4.91
CA LEU A 477 -13.29 -12.41 6.13
C LEU A 477 -12.34 -11.20 6.13
N GLY A 478 -11.91 -10.73 4.94
CA GLY A 478 -11.21 -9.45 4.81
C GLY A 478 -12.05 -8.24 5.25
N LEU A 479 -13.32 -8.18 4.83
CA LEU A 479 -14.27 -7.14 5.27
C LEU A 479 -14.55 -7.21 6.79
N VAL A 480 -14.67 -8.41 7.36
CA VAL A 480 -14.78 -8.61 8.81
C VAL A 480 -13.54 -8.08 9.54
N TRP A 481 -12.33 -8.30 9.02
CA TRP A 481 -11.11 -7.73 9.59
C TRP A 481 -11.07 -6.20 9.52
N ILE A 482 -11.58 -5.57 8.45
CA ILE A 482 -11.69 -4.10 8.38
C ILE A 482 -12.67 -3.58 9.44
N ALA A 483 -13.84 -4.21 9.60
CA ALA A 483 -14.80 -3.85 10.63
C ALA A 483 -14.24 -4.02 12.05
N LEU A 484 -13.52 -5.12 12.31
CA LEU A 484 -12.84 -5.34 13.58
C LEU A 484 -11.73 -4.32 13.84
N ALA A 485 -10.91 -3.97 12.83
CA ALA A 485 -9.86 -2.95 12.96
C ALA A 485 -10.41 -1.54 13.26
N LEU A 486 -11.58 -1.19 12.70
CA LEU A 486 -12.27 0.08 12.98
C LEU A 486 -12.86 0.15 14.39
N PHE A 487 -13.57 -0.90 14.81
CA PHE A 487 -14.52 -0.82 15.94
C PHE A 487 -14.22 -1.75 17.11
N GLY A 488 -13.54 -2.88 16.89
CA GLY A 488 -13.34 -3.90 17.93
C GLY A 488 -11.91 -4.06 18.42
N LEU A 489 -10.92 -3.67 17.62
CA LEU A 489 -9.50 -3.92 17.81
C LEU A 489 -8.68 -2.63 17.77
N ARG A 490 -9.27 -1.54 18.29
CA ARG A 490 -8.67 -0.21 18.39
C ARG A 490 -8.96 0.39 19.76
N ILE A 491 -7.91 0.90 20.41
CA ILE A 491 -7.99 1.81 21.54
C ILE A 491 -7.91 3.23 20.96
N SER A 492 -8.80 4.15 21.36
CA SER A 492 -8.70 5.56 20.95
C SER A 492 -9.14 6.50 22.07
N ILE A 493 -8.26 7.42 22.45
CA ILE A 493 -8.52 8.54 23.35
C ILE A 493 -8.63 9.81 22.50
N ASN A 494 -9.72 10.55 22.63
CA ASN A 494 -9.96 11.81 21.94
C ASN A 494 -10.26 12.87 23.00
N ALA A 495 -9.30 13.75 23.30
CA ALA A 495 -9.47 14.82 24.28
C ALA A 495 -9.52 16.17 23.54
N GLY A 496 -10.66 16.85 23.57
CA GLY A 496 -10.82 18.20 23.04
C GLY A 496 -11.14 19.18 24.17
N ALA A 497 -10.33 20.23 24.35
CA ALA A 497 -10.50 21.26 25.37
C ALA A 497 -10.06 22.63 24.87
N MET A 498 -10.94 23.65 24.96
CA MET A 498 -10.63 25.07 24.68
C MET A 498 -9.91 25.30 23.32
N GLY A 499 -10.35 24.63 22.26
CA GLY A 499 -9.76 24.72 20.92
C GLY A 499 -8.55 23.81 20.68
N TYR A 500 -7.98 23.21 21.72
CA TYR A 500 -6.93 22.20 21.60
C TYR A 500 -7.55 20.81 21.47
N GLY A 501 -7.13 20.06 20.45
CA GLY A 501 -7.61 18.70 20.19
C GLY A 501 -6.47 17.71 20.14
N TYR A 502 -6.57 16.63 20.92
CA TYR A 502 -5.61 15.53 21.00
C TYR A 502 -6.28 14.20 20.65
N ASN A 503 -5.73 13.47 19.68
CA ASN A 503 -6.04 12.06 19.43
C ASN A 503 -4.83 11.20 19.77
N VAL A 504 -5.00 10.26 20.69
CA VAL A 504 -4.10 9.11 20.86
C VAL A 504 -4.87 7.87 20.43
N SER A 505 -4.32 7.04 19.54
CA SER A 505 -4.95 5.76 19.22
C SER A 505 -3.98 4.66 18.84
N VAL A 506 -4.28 3.44 19.27
CA VAL A 506 -3.50 2.22 18.97
C VAL A 506 -4.44 1.19 18.38
N GLY A 507 -4.11 0.64 17.20
CA GLY A 507 -4.95 -0.34 16.53
C GLY A 507 -4.25 -1.05 15.38
N ILE A 508 -4.92 -2.08 14.84
CA ILE A 508 -4.54 -2.71 13.57
C ILE A 508 -4.85 -1.74 12.42
N GLU A 509 -3.93 -1.58 11.48
CA GLU A 509 -4.16 -0.74 10.30
C GLU A 509 -5.18 -1.34 9.32
N LEU A 510 -6.01 -0.50 8.69
CA LEU A 510 -7.14 -0.93 7.86
C LEU A 510 -6.73 -1.81 6.66
N TRP A 511 -5.54 -1.56 6.10
CA TRP A 511 -5.00 -2.35 4.98
C TRP A 511 -4.73 -3.82 5.36
N TYR A 512 -4.64 -4.15 6.65
CA TYR A 512 -4.48 -5.53 7.12
C TYR A 512 -5.67 -6.42 6.72
N GLY A 513 -6.90 -5.89 6.63
CA GLY A 513 -8.04 -6.67 6.13
C GLY A 513 -7.87 -7.11 4.67
N VAL A 514 -7.20 -6.29 3.86
CA VAL A 514 -6.82 -6.63 2.48
C VAL A 514 -5.67 -7.64 2.48
N LEU A 515 -4.66 -7.47 3.33
CA LEU A 515 -3.57 -8.45 3.49
C LEU A 515 -4.09 -9.83 3.92
N PHE A 516 -5.04 -9.87 4.87
CA PHE A 516 -5.63 -11.12 5.33
C PHE A 516 -6.53 -11.77 4.27
N ALA A 517 -7.24 -10.96 3.45
CA ALA A 517 -7.92 -11.47 2.26
C ALA A 517 -6.94 -12.10 1.27
N VAL A 518 -5.78 -11.48 1.01
CA VAL A 518 -4.71 -12.07 0.17
C VAL A 518 -4.18 -13.36 0.78
N TRP A 519 -3.88 -13.40 2.08
CA TRP A 519 -3.46 -14.63 2.77
C TRP A 519 -4.48 -15.76 2.62
N LEU A 520 -5.75 -15.49 2.90
CA LEU A 520 -6.81 -16.49 2.78
C LEU A 520 -7.04 -16.92 1.33
N GLY A 521 -6.86 -16.00 0.37
CA GLY A 521 -6.85 -16.29 -1.06
C GLY A 521 -5.72 -17.23 -1.46
N LEU A 522 -4.52 -17.04 -0.90
CA LEU A 522 -3.39 -17.97 -1.10
C LEU A 522 -3.69 -19.37 -0.50
N LEU A 523 -4.37 -19.47 0.65
CA LEU A 523 -4.81 -20.77 1.18
C LEU A 523 -5.87 -21.43 0.28
N GLU A 524 -6.84 -20.66 -0.18
CA GLU A 524 -7.89 -21.11 -1.10
C GLU A 524 -7.29 -21.61 -2.44
N VAL A 525 -6.31 -20.89 -3.00
CA VAL A 525 -5.54 -21.31 -4.20
C VAL A 525 -4.72 -22.57 -3.92
N ALA A 526 -3.94 -22.59 -2.84
CA ALA A 526 -3.07 -23.72 -2.48
C ALA A 526 -3.88 -25.01 -2.28
N SER A 527 -5.06 -24.94 -1.67
CA SER A 527 -5.94 -26.10 -1.46
C SER A 527 -6.50 -26.73 -2.74
N ARG A 528 -6.46 -25.99 -3.87
CA ARG A 528 -6.93 -26.47 -5.18
C ARG A 528 -5.76 -26.99 -6.00
N VAL A 529 -4.65 -26.25 -6.04
CA VAL A 529 -3.44 -26.60 -6.81
C VAL A 529 -2.70 -27.78 -6.19
N LEU A 530 -2.56 -27.84 -4.86
CA LEU A 530 -1.75 -28.86 -4.17
C LEU A 530 -2.52 -30.14 -3.84
N ASN A 531 -3.78 -30.27 -4.23
CA ASN A 531 -4.66 -31.40 -3.91
C ASN A 531 -4.02 -32.75 -4.27
N GLY A 532 -3.56 -32.92 -5.52
CA GLY A 532 -2.88 -34.14 -5.98
C GLY A 532 -1.48 -34.34 -5.40
N VAL A 533 -0.80 -33.27 -4.97
CA VAL A 533 0.59 -33.33 -4.45
C VAL A 533 0.62 -33.70 -2.96
N LEU A 534 -0.32 -33.18 -2.18
CA LEU A 534 -0.38 -33.40 -0.72
C LEU A 534 -1.22 -34.62 -0.31
N TYR A 535 -1.87 -35.31 -1.26
CA TYR A 535 -2.65 -36.51 -1.01
C TYR A 535 -1.92 -37.58 -0.16
N PRO A 536 -0.62 -37.93 -0.41
CA PRO A 536 0.11 -38.90 0.41
C PRO A 536 0.38 -38.39 1.84
N LEU A 537 0.53 -37.08 2.03
CA LEU A 537 0.70 -36.49 3.37
C LEU A 537 -0.63 -36.48 4.14
N ILE A 538 -1.75 -36.27 3.44
CA ILE A 538 -3.09 -36.28 4.00
C ILE A 538 -3.48 -37.67 4.51
N THR A 539 -3.11 -38.75 3.82
CA THR A 539 -3.36 -40.12 4.32
C THR A 539 -2.51 -40.46 5.54
N VAL A 540 -1.25 -40.00 5.61
CA VAL A 540 -0.38 -40.17 6.79
C VAL A 540 -0.86 -39.35 7.99
N LEU A 541 -1.35 -38.13 7.77
CA LEU A 541 -1.86 -37.23 8.80
C LEU A 541 -3.37 -37.37 9.04
N TRP A 542 -4.02 -38.40 8.51
CA TRP A 542 -5.49 -38.50 8.43
C TRP A 542 -6.17 -38.32 9.79
N SER A 543 -5.65 -38.90 10.87
CA SER A 543 -6.22 -38.75 12.22
C SER A 543 -6.13 -37.31 12.79
N ALA A 544 -5.17 -36.51 12.34
CA ALA A 544 -4.99 -35.12 12.75
C ALA A 544 -5.72 -34.12 11.83
N VAL A 545 -5.87 -34.45 10.55
CA VAL A 545 -6.57 -33.60 9.56
C VAL A 545 -8.08 -33.89 9.55
N VAL A 546 -8.51 -35.15 9.64
CA VAL A 546 -9.92 -35.58 9.51
C VAL A 546 -10.63 -35.66 10.87
N GLY A 547 -9.94 -35.35 11.97
CA GLY A 547 -10.51 -35.24 13.30
C GLY A 547 -11.73 -34.29 13.33
N GLY A 548 -12.92 -34.87 13.49
CA GLY A 548 -14.21 -34.17 13.54
C GLY A 548 -14.91 -33.93 12.20
N THR A 549 -14.30 -34.17 11.03
CA THR A 549 -14.88 -33.74 9.74
C THR A 549 -15.92 -34.68 9.12
N VAL A 550 -16.19 -35.84 9.71
CA VAL A 550 -17.14 -36.83 9.15
C VAL A 550 -18.38 -36.96 10.03
N ALA A 551 -19.39 -36.19 9.69
CA ALA A 551 -20.80 -36.45 10.00
C ALA A 551 -21.66 -35.97 8.82
N VAL A 552 -21.41 -36.56 7.65
CA VAL A 552 -22.34 -36.46 6.51
C VAL A 552 -23.65 -37.10 6.96
N ALA A 553 -24.69 -36.29 7.13
CA ALA A 553 -26.01 -36.79 7.48
C ALA A 553 -26.57 -37.58 6.29
N ALA A 554 -26.73 -38.89 6.45
CA ALA A 554 -27.35 -39.76 5.47
C ALA A 554 -28.87 -39.75 5.66
N GLU A 555 -29.50 -38.67 5.20
CA GLU A 555 -30.95 -38.47 5.05
C GLU A 555 -31.10 -37.27 4.08
N GLN A 556 -31.97 -37.28 3.06
CA GLN A 556 -33.16 -38.12 2.86
C GLN A 556 -33.15 -38.76 1.46
N ASN A 557 -33.51 -40.04 1.38
CA ASN A 557 -34.05 -40.64 0.15
C ASN A 557 -34.89 -41.89 0.51
N GLU A 558 -35.91 -41.69 1.34
CA GLU A 558 -36.87 -42.73 1.73
C GLU A 558 -37.81 -43.05 0.56
N GLN A 559 -37.37 -43.97 -0.30
CA GLN A 559 -38.26 -44.68 -1.23
C GLN A 559 -38.82 -45.91 -0.50
N PRO A 560 -40.15 -46.17 -0.49
CA PRO A 560 -40.72 -47.27 0.28
C PRO A 560 -40.21 -48.66 -0.14
N ALA A 561 -39.99 -49.53 0.83
CA ALA A 561 -39.49 -50.89 0.58
C ALA A 561 -40.56 -51.80 -0.05
N GLN A 562 -40.18 -52.60 -1.03
CA GLN A 562 -40.85 -53.85 -1.42
C GLN A 562 -39.85 -55.02 -1.37
N PRO A 563 -40.21 -56.18 -0.77
CA PRO A 563 -39.27 -57.27 -0.56
C PRO A 563 -39.43 -58.41 -1.59
N VAL A 564 -38.36 -58.74 -2.32
CA VAL A 564 -38.22 -60.04 -3.01
C VAL A 564 -36.83 -60.62 -2.76
N GLN A 565 -36.81 -61.94 -2.63
CA GLN A 565 -35.78 -62.85 -2.14
C GLN A 565 -34.40 -62.79 -2.83
N ALA A 566 -33.43 -63.50 -2.24
CA ALA A 566 -32.01 -63.53 -2.65
C ALA A 566 -31.64 -64.80 -3.43
N GLU A 567 -30.58 -64.74 -4.25
CA GLU A 567 -29.71 -65.90 -4.49
C GLU A 567 -28.26 -65.56 -4.95
N THR A 568 -27.32 -66.43 -4.55
CA THR A 568 -26.04 -66.82 -5.20
C THR A 568 -24.96 -65.82 -5.69
N VAL A 569 -23.85 -65.76 -4.91
CA VAL A 569 -22.40 -65.84 -5.26
C VAL A 569 -21.72 -64.89 -6.32
N PRO A 570 -20.37 -64.72 -6.32
CA PRO A 570 -19.76 -63.41 -6.64
C PRO A 570 -18.48 -63.34 -7.54
N VAL A 571 -18.03 -62.10 -7.77
CA VAL A 571 -16.68 -61.61 -8.21
C VAL A 571 -16.24 -61.77 -9.69
N ALA A 572 -15.65 -60.68 -10.20
CA ALA A 572 -14.49 -60.58 -11.13
C ALA A 572 -14.71 -59.99 -12.55
N PHE A 573 -14.26 -58.73 -12.70
CA PHE A 573 -13.64 -58.07 -13.87
C PHE A 573 -13.72 -58.70 -15.29
N ALA A 574 -14.19 -57.91 -16.27
CA ALA A 574 -13.31 -57.26 -17.27
C ALA A 574 -14.02 -56.23 -18.19
N GLN A 575 -13.25 -55.21 -18.63
CA GLN A 575 -13.26 -54.49 -19.92
C GLN A 575 -14.58 -53.97 -20.58
N GLN A 576 -14.71 -52.62 -20.54
CA GLN A 576 -14.88 -51.69 -21.68
C GLN A 576 -15.67 -52.11 -22.95
N PRO A 577 -16.75 -51.37 -23.30
CA PRO A 577 -17.35 -51.33 -24.64
C PRO A 577 -17.02 -50.03 -25.43
N THR A 578 -17.27 -50.05 -26.75
CA THR A 578 -17.28 -48.91 -27.70
C THR A 578 -18.24 -49.29 -28.86
N GLU A 579 -18.55 -48.36 -29.79
CA GLU A 579 -19.55 -48.51 -30.88
C GLU A 579 -21.04 -48.56 -30.42
N VAL A 580 -22.06 -48.27 -31.24
CA VAL A 580 -22.17 -48.15 -32.72
C VAL A 580 -22.95 -46.86 -33.14
N LEU A 581 -22.82 -46.45 -34.40
CA LEU A 581 -23.52 -45.31 -35.07
C LEU A 581 -24.57 -45.80 -36.10
N PRO A 582 -25.42 -44.94 -36.72
CA PRO A 582 -26.19 -45.31 -37.92
C PRO A 582 -25.93 -44.45 -39.19
N SER A 583 -25.47 -45.12 -40.25
CA SER A 583 -25.77 -44.94 -41.70
C SER A 583 -25.65 -43.57 -42.42
N SER A 584 -24.55 -43.42 -43.20
CA SER A 584 -24.45 -43.27 -44.68
C SER A 584 -25.19 -42.13 -45.46
N PRO A 585 -24.72 -41.75 -46.69
CA PRO A 585 -23.45 -41.99 -47.41
C PRO A 585 -22.73 -40.62 -47.70
N VAL A 586 -21.94 -40.26 -48.76
CA VAL A 586 -21.54 -40.81 -50.09
C VAL A 586 -20.18 -40.21 -50.59
N GLU A 587 -19.53 -40.91 -51.54
CA GLU A 587 -18.86 -40.41 -52.78
C GLU A 587 -17.33 -40.07 -52.90
N GLN A 588 -16.69 -40.80 -53.85
CA GLN A 588 -15.49 -40.56 -54.71
C GLN A 588 -14.03 -40.44 -54.17
N ASP A 589 -13.31 -41.59 -54.25
CA ASP A 589 -12.11 -41.87 -55.09
C ASP A 589 -10.70 -41.21 -54.85
N PRO A 590 -9.56 -41.77 -55.38
CA PRO A 590 -8.37 -42.07 -54.56
C PRO A 590 -7.00 -41.76 -55.23
N THR A 591 -6.00 -42.66 -55.14
CA THR A 591 -4.60 -42.62 -55.68
C THR A 591 -3.60 -41.76 -54.87
N VAL A 592 -2.26 -41.90 -54.84
CA VAL A 592 -1.21 -42.86 -55.33
C VAL A 592 0.12 -42.49 -54.59
N VAL A 593 1.16 -43.32 -54.32
CA VAL A 593 1.36 -44.77 -54.10
C VAL A 593 2.77 -45.01 -53.47
N MET A 594 3.18 -46.27 -53.20
CA MET A 594 4.50 -46.72 -52.66
C MET A 594 5.54 -47.01 -53.81
N PRO A 595 6.78 -47.57 -53.64
CA PRO A 595 7.45 -48.15 -52.45
C PRO A 595 8.98 -47.83 -52.30
N VAL A 596 9.64 -48.55 -51.37
CA VAL A 596 10.99 -49.22 -51.43
C VAL A 596 11.58 -49.23 -49.99
N GLN A 597 11.66 -50.31 -49.18
CA GLN A 597 12.17 -51.71 -49.35
C GLN A 597 13.67 -51.84 -48.95
N ASN A 598 14.18 -52.81 -48.17
CA ASN A 598 13.60 -53.79 -47.21
C ASN A 598 14.76 -54.53 -46.45
N THR A 599 14.44 -55.47 -45.55
CA THR A 599 15.28 -56.51 -44.88
C THR A 599 16.12 -56.02 -43.69
N SER A 600 16.40 -56.81 -42.64
CA SER A 600 16.30 -58.28 -42.42
C SER A 600 16.14 -58.60 -40.90
N MET A 601 15.72 -59.77 -40.38
CA MET A 601 15.09 -61.00 -40.92
C MET A 601 14.64 -61.94 -39.75
N LEU A 602 13.59 -62.75 -39.98
CA LEU A 602 13.15 -64.00 -39.27
C LEU A 602 12.67 -63.98 -37.79
N ASN A 603 11.94 -65.01 -37.27
CA ASN A 603 10.67 -65.66 -37.68
C ASN A 603 10.13 -66.63 -36.55
N GLU A 604 8.93 -67.21 -36.76
CA GLU A 604 8.37 -68.45 -36.15
C GLU A 604 7.95 -68.45 -34.66
N ALA A 605 7.02 -69.30 -34.17
CA ALA A 605 5.83 -69.96 -34.78
C ALA A 605 4.92 -70.53 -33.65
N SER A 606 3.63 -70.75 -33.93
CA SER A 606 2.60 -71.21 -32.95
C SER A 606 2.48 -72.73 -32.83
N THR A 607 1.94 -73.29 -31.72
CA THR A 607 0.88 -74.36 -31.74
C THR A 607 0.35 -74.87 -30.36
N VAL A 608 -0.96 -75.19 -30.32
CA VAL A 608 -1.68 -76.30 -29.60
C VAL A 608 -1.77 -76.38 -28.05
N SER A 609 -2.94 -75.92 -27.52
CA SER A 609 -4.09 -76.70 -26.94
C SER A 609 -4.02 -77.66 -25.71
N MET A 610 -5.23 -77.88 -25.16
CA MET A 610 -5.71 -78.87 -24.16
C MET A 610 -5.48 -78.62 -22.65
N ALA A 611 -6.31 -79.28 -21.80
CA ALA A 611 -6.69 -78.77 -20.47
C ALA A 611 -7.08 -79.86 -19.43
N ALA A 612 -7.07 -79.45 -18.14
CA ALA A 612 -7.62 -80.13 -16.94
C ALA A 612 -6.95 -81.48 -16.53
N PRO A 613 -6.87 -81.86 -15.22
CA PRO A 613 -7.85 -81.58 -14.16
C PRO A 613 -7.27 -81.15 -12.77
N ALA A 614 -8.17 -81.06 -11.77
CA ALA A 614 -7.89 -80.97 -10.32
C ALA A 614 -8.09 -82.37 -9.67
N PRO A 615 -8.11 -82.59 -8.32
CA PRO A 615 -7.91 -81.66 -7.18
C PRO A 615 -7.10 -82.16 -5.95
N GLN A 616 -6.68 -81.23 -5.06
CA GLN A 616 -6.47 -81.42 -3.59
C GLN A 616 -5.37 -82.45 -3.14
N PRO A 617 -5.09 -82.62 -1.82
CA PRO A 617 -4.74 -81.58 -0.83
C PRO A 617 -3.45 -81.91 -0.04
N VAL A 618 -2.79 -80.90 0.56
CA VAL A 618 -1.92 -81.10 1.74
C VAL A 618 -1.91 -79.86 2.65
N ALA A 619 -1.53 -80.07 3.92
CA ALA A 619 -1.84 -79.16 5.03
C ALA A 619 -0.76 -78.11 5.36
N SER A 620 -1.17 -77.17 6.20
CA SER A 620 -0.41 -76.06 6.78
C SER A 620 0.89 -76.45 7.50
N ASN A 621 1.91 -75.61 7.37
CA ASN A 621 2.93 -75.39 8.41
C ASN A 621 3.29 -73.90 8.45
N THR A 622 2.91 -73.21 9.52
CA THR A 622 3.10 -71.76 9.67
C THR A 622 4.17 -71.45 10.72
N ALA A 623 5.33 -70.99 10.30
CA ALA A 623 6.34 -70.40 11.19
C ALA A 623 6.08 -68.88 11.36
N PRO A 624 6.15 -68.31 12.58
CA PRO A 624 5.90 -66.87 12.77
C PRO A 624 7.01 -65.99 12.20
N ALA A 625 6.65 -64.97 11.42
CA ALA A 625 7.57 -63.90 11.02
C ALA A 625 7.92 -63.00 12.22
N PRO A 626 9.14 -62.44 12.30
CA PRO A 626 9.56 -61.63 13.43
C PRO A 626 8.82 -60.28 13.48
N VAL A 627 8.20 -59.99 14.63
CA VAL A 627 7.51 -58.71 14.86
C VAL A 627 8.51 -57.56 14.93
N ALA A 628 8.49 -56.69 13.92
CA ALA A 628 9.29 -55.46 13.93
C ALA A 628 8.89 -54.57 15.12
N LYS A 629 9.86 -54.23 15.99
CA LYS A 629 9.61 -53.36 17.15
C LYS A 629 9.07 -52.00 16.69
N PRO A 630 7.92 -51.53 17.20
CA PRO A 630 7.41 -50.21 16.87
C PRO A 630 8.37 -49.13 17.40
N LEU A 631 8.75 -48.18 16.53
CA LEU A 631 9.45 -46.98 16.99
C LEU A 631 8.55 -46.15 17.90
N ASP A 632 9.16 -45.65 18.99
CA ASP A 632 8.53 -44.81 20.00
C ASP A 632 7.63 -43.70 19.39
N PRO A 633 6.38 -43.56 19.86
CA PRO A 633 5.45 -42.54 19.38
C PRO A 633 5.97 -41.10 19.43
N GLN A 634 6.82 -40.74 20.40
CA GLN A 634 7.40 -39.39 20.46
C GLN A 634 8.39 -39.17 19.31
N LYS A 635 9.39 -40.05 19.17
CA LYS A 635 10.36 -40.01 18.06
C LYS A 635 9.67 -40.09 16.69
N LYS A 636 8.62 -40.90 16.54
CA LYS A 636 7.85 -41.00 15.29
C LYS A 636 7.09 -39.71 14.97
N ARG A 637 6.52 -39.02 15.97
CA ARG A 637 5.92 -37.68 15.79
C ARG A 637 6.97 -36.62 15.44
N VAL A 638 8.09 -36.58 16.15
CA VAL A 638 9.18 -35.61 15.89
C VAL A 638 9.73 -35.78 14.47
N LEU A 639 9.95 -37.00 14.01
CA LEU A 639 10.48 -37.27 12.66
C LEU A 639 9.48 -36.88 11.55
N VAL A 640 8.17 -37.10 11.76
CA VAL A 640 7.12 -36.63 10.84
C VAL A 640 7.02 -35.10 10.84
N ILE A 641 7.09 -34.46 12.02
CA ILE A 641 7.10 -32.99 12.12
C ILE A 641 8.35 -32.40 11.45
N SER A 642 9.54 -32.99 11.63
CA SER A 642 10.75 -32.52 10.95
C SER A 642 10.65 -32.73 9.44
N ALA A 643 10.09 -33.83 8.96
CA ALA A 643 9.86 -34.04 7.53
C ALA A 643 8.87 -33.03 6.93
N ILE A 644 7.81 -32.67 7.66
CA ILE A 644 6.86 -31.62 7.26
C ILE A 644 7.51 -30.24 7.28
N VAL A 645 8.29 -29.92 8.30
CA VAL A 645 9.04 -28.66 8.38
C VAL A 645 10.05 -28.58 7.24
N ILE A 646 10.77 -29.66 6.90
CA ILE A 646 11.67 -29.74 5.75
C ILE A 646 10.90 -29.58 4.43
N ALA A 647 9.72 -30.19 4.27
CA ALA A 647 8.89 -30.06 3.07
C ALA A 647 8.32 -28.64 2.90
N VAL A 648 7.82 -28.03 3.98
CA VAL A 648 7.34 -26.63 3.98
C VAL A 648 8.50 -25.67 3.76
N LEU A 649 9.67 -25.90 4.38
CA LEU A 649 10.89 -25.14 4.08
C LEU A 649 11.36 -25.35 2.64
N ALA A 650 11.19 -26.53 2.03
CA ALA A 650 11.52 -26.76 0.63
C ALA A 650 10.55 -26.05 -0.32
N VAL A 651 9.26 -25.97 0.00
CA VAL A 651 8.26 -25.19 -0.76
C VAL A 651 8.49 -23.68 -0.58
N LEU A 652 8.78 -23.22 0.63
CA LEU A 652 9.15 -21.82 0.90
C LEU A 652 10.50 -21.45 0.27
N PHE A 653 11.48 -22.35 0.27
CA PHE A 653 12.76 -22.19 -0.43
C PHE A 653 12.57 -22.22 -1.95
N GLY A 654 11.63 -23.01 -2.47
CA GLY A 654 11.21 -22.98 -3.86
C GLY A 654 10.58 -21.64 -4.24
N ALA A 655 9.61 -21.15 -3.45
CA ALA A 655 8.98 -19.85 -3.65
C ALA A 655 9.97 -18.68 -3.49
N TYR A 656 10.86 -18.75 -2.49
CA TYR A 656 11.97 -17.82 -2.29
C TYR A 656 12.94 -17.87 -3.47
N SER A 657 13.32 -19.05 -3.96
CA SER A 657 14.21 -19.23 -5.11
C SER A 657 13.59 -18.67 -6.39
N ILE A 658 12.30 -18.90 -6.61
CA ILE A 658 11.54 -18.32 -7.74
C ILE A 658 11.48 -16.78 -7.60
N ALA A 659 11.06 -16.23 -6.46
CA ALA A 659 10.98 -14.78 -6.25
C ALA A 659 12.36 -14.10 -6.32
N SER A 660 13.39 -14.73 -5.74
CA SER A 660 14.78 -14.27 -5.72
C SER A 660 15.52 -14.45 -7.05
N SER A 661 14.98 -15.23 -8.00
CA SER A 661 15.53 -15.36 -9.37
C SER A 661 14.75 -14.56 -10.40
N THR A 662 13.44 -14.35 -10.21
CA THR A 662 12.55 -13.66 -11.16
C THR A 662 12.28 -12.20 -10.82
N LEU A 663 11.83 -11.89 -9.59
CA LEU A 663 11.43 -10.54 -9.18
C LEU A 663 12.59 -9.75 -8.55
N PHE A 664 13.31 -10.36 -7.61
CA PHE A 664 14.45 -9.74 -6.92
C PHE A 664 15.80 -10.20 -7.48
N GLY A 665 15.78 -10.98 -8.57
CA GLY A 665 16.97 -11.58 -9.17
C GLY A 665 17.83 -10.61 -9.98
N PRO A 666 19.12 -10.94 -10.15
CA PRO A 666 20.08 -10.09 -10.86
C PRO A 666 19.65 -9.77 -12.29
N LYS A 667 19.01 -10.74 -12.98
CA LYS A 667 18.50 -10.55 -14.35
C LYS A 667 17.41 -9.48 -14.42
N ASN A 668 16.57 -9.31 -13.39
CA ASN A 668 15.55 -8.26 -13.40
C ASN A 668 16.17 -6.87 -13.26
N VAL A 669 17.20 -6.73 -12.42
CA VAL A 669 17.95 -5.46 -12.30
C VAL A 669 18.66 -5.11 -13.61
N VAL A 670 19.30 -6.09 -14.28
CA VAL A 670 19.90 -5.86 -15.60
C VAL A 670 18.83 -5.54 -16.66
N ASN A 671 17.69 -6.23 -16.68
CA ASN A 671 16.57 -5.91 -17.60
C ASN A 671 16.07 -4.46 -17.40
N GLN A 672 15.88 -4.01 -16.16
CA GLN A 672 15.43 -2.65 -15.86
C GLN A 672 16.49 -1.60 -16.22
N TYR A 673 17.76 -1.89 -15.93
CA TYR A 673 18.89 -1.04 -16.28
C TYR A 673 19.02 -0.86 -17.80
N VAL A 674 19.04 -1.96 -18.55
CA VAL A 674 19.16 -1.95 -20.02
C VAL A 674 17.96 -1.24 -20.66
N LYS A 675 16.73 -1.48 -20.18
CA LYS A 675 15.54 -0.74 -20.64
C LYS A 675 15.59 0.75 -20.28
N ALA A 676 16.19 1.13 -19.16
CA ALA A 676 16.38 2.53 -18.80
C ALA A 676 17.41 3.24 -19.71
N VAL A 677 18.43 2.53 -20.20
CA VAL A 677 19.35 3.03 -21.24
C VAL A 677 18.65 3.14 -22.60
N GLU A 678 17.97 2.08 -23.05
CA GLU A 678 17.21 2.05 -24.31
C GLU A 678 16.15 3.17 -24.39
N SER A 679 15.40 3.39 -23.32
CA SER A 679 14.38 4.45 -23.23
C SER A 679 14.94 5.88 -23.00
N GLY A 680 16.26 6.07 -22.91
CA GLY A 680 16.88 7.37 -22.63
C GLY A 680 16.66 7.86 -21.19
N ASN A 681 16.12 7.02 -20.29
CA ASN A 681 15.89 7.34 -18.89
C ASN A 681 17.15 7.06 -18.04
N TYR A 682 18.26 7.69 -18.39
CA TYR A 682 19.56 7.42 -17.77
C TYR A 682 19.58 7.69 -16.27
N THR A 683 18.79 8.64 -15.75
CA THR A 683 18.64 8.85 -14.30
C THR A 683 18.11 7.59 -13.58
N GLN A 684 17.27 6.78 -14.23
CA GLN A 684 16.83 5.48 -13.70
C GLN A 684 17.89 4.38 -13.88
N ALA A 685 18.65 4.38 -14.98
CA ALA A 685 19.78 3.47 -15.17
C ALA A 685 20.84 3.70 -14.07
N THR A 686 21.21 4.96 -13.85
CA THR A 686 22.17 5.41 -12.84
C THR A 686 21.72 5.00 -11.43
N LYS A 687 20.43 5.15 -11.08
CA LYS A 687 19.85 4.66 -9.79
C LYS A 687 19.95 3.14 -9.58
N LEU A 688 20.07 2.35 -10.64
CA LEU A 688 20.22 0.88 -10.59
C LEU A 688 21.70 0.45 -10.60
N SER A 689 22.63 1.41 -10.60
CA SER A 689 24.07 1.19 -10.75
C SER A 689 24.90 1.89 -9.67
N ASN A 690 26.12 1.40 -9.48
CA ASN A 690 27.20 2.11 -8.83
C ASN A 690 28.47 1.87 -9.65
N LEU A 691 28.74 2.80 -10.56
CA LEU A 691 29.82 2.71 -11.55
C LEU A 691 31.14 3.33 -11.05
N GLY A 692 31.25 3.65 -9.75
CA GLY A 692 32.41 4.33 -9.17
C GLY A 692 32.55 5.82 -9.55
N LEU A 693 31.57 6.39 -10.24
CA LEU A 693 31.57 7.78 -10.71
C LEU A 693 31.03 8.74 -9.65
N SER A 694 31.63 9.93 -9.56
CA SER A 694 31.08 11.04 -8.76
C SER A 694 29.84 11.68 -9.42
N THR A 695 29.07 12.43 -8.64
CA THR A 695 27.89 13.17 -9.14
C THR A 695 28.24 14.08 -10.34
N ALA A 696 29.39 14.74 -10.30
CA ALA A 696 29.86 15.62 -11.38
C ALA A 696 30.24 14.84 -12.66
N GLN A 697 30.91 13.70 -12.51
CA GLN A 697 31.30 12.81 -13.61
C GLN A 697 30.11 12.08 -14.26
N SER A 698 29.02 11.90 -13.52
CA SER A 698 27.78 11.30 -14.00
C SER A 698 26.83 12.26 -14.72
N ALA A 699 27.24 13.51 -15.03
CA ALA A 699 26.39 14.54 -15.63
C ALA A 699 25.71 14.10 -16.95
N LEU A 700 26.45 13.44 -17.85
CA LEU A 700 25.90 12.91 -19.11
C LEU A 700 25.10 11.61 -18.92
N LEU A 701 25.15 10.99 -17.74
CA LEU A 701 24.36 9.80 -17.38
C LEU A 701 23.00 10.18 -16.77
N THR A 702 22.44 11.32 -17.20
CA THR A 702 21.16 11.89 -16.79
C THR A 702 20.13 11.80 -17.91
N SER A 703 18.84 11.72 -17.55
CA SER A 703 17.75 11.59 -18.54
C SER A 703 17.57 12.83 -19.42
N THR A 704 18.28 13.94 -19.18
CA THR A 704 18.35 15.08 -20.11
C THR A 704 19.13 14.69 -21.36
N ALA A 705 20.40 14.29 -21.19
CA ALA A 705 21.23 13.81 -22.29
C ALA A 705 20.61 12.59 -22.99
N GLY A 706 20.01 11.67 -22.24
CA GLY A 706 19.38 10.46 -22.81
C GLY A 706 18.09 10.70 -23.60
N LYS A 707 17.27 11.69 -23.26
CA LYS A 707 16.10 12.08 -24.06
C LYS A 707 16.48 12.85 -25.32
N ASN A 708 17.53 13.67 -25.21
CA ASN A 708 18.02 14.54 -26.26
C ASN A 708 19.13 13.90 -27.12
N ALA A 709 19.36 12.58 -26.99
CA ALA A 709 20.25 11.82 -27.86
C ALA A 709 19.54 11.56 -29.21
N GLU A 710 20.21 11.88 -30.32
CA GLU A 710 19.69 11.70 -31.68
C GLU A 710 19.50 10.22 -32.03
N VAL A 711 20.45 9.37 -31.61
CA VAL A 711 20.44 7.93 -31.81
C VAL A 711 20.65 7.25 -30.46
N ARG A 712 19.82 6.25 -30.16
CA ARG A 712 19.93 5.38 -28.98
C ARG A 712 20.03 3.92 -29.39
N ILE A 713 20.45 3.07 -28.46
CA ILE A 713 20.32 1.61 -28.60
C ILE A 713 18.84 1.20 -28.71
N SER A 714 18.58 0.07 -29.37
CA SER A 714 17.23 -0.48 -29.55
C SER A 714 17.25 -2.01 -29.61
N GLY A 715 16.12 -2.65 -29.33
CA GLY A 715 15.97 -4.11 -29.38
C GLY A 715 16.84 -4.83 -28.35
N ALA A 716 17.07 -4.21 -27.19
CA ALA A 716 18.08 -4.66 -26.25
C ALA A 716 17.64 -5.93 -25.48
N THR A 717 18.45 -6.98 -25.54
CA THR A 717 18.15 -8.31 -24.99
C THR A 717 19.24 -8.77 -24.01
N VAL A 718 18.81 -9.37 -22.90
CA VAL A 718 19.71 -9.84 -21.83
C VAL A 718 19.81 -11.36 -21.89
N GLY A 719 21.02 -11.88 -22.12
CA GLY A 719 21.31 -13.30 -22.31
C GLY A 719 21.32 -14.14 -21.02
N LYS A 720 22.17 -15.17 -21.00
CA LYS A 720 22.51 -15.95 -19.80
C LYS A 720 23.60 -15.22 -19.01
N SER A 721 23.66 -15.41 -17.69
CA SER A 721 24.75 -14.91 -16.85
C SER A 721 25.83 -15.95 -16.61
N VAL A 722 27.06 -15.46 -16.49
CA VAL A 722 28.19 -16.14 -15.84
C VAL A 722 28.24 -15.69 -14.38
N LYS A 723 28.48 -16.62 -13.45
CA LYS A 723 28.77 -16.29 -12.04
C LYS A 723 30.28 -16.15 -11.86
N ASN A 724 30.71 -15.08 -11.22
CA ASN A 724 32.12 -14.80 -10.96
C ASN A 724 32.51 -15.26 -9.53
N PRO A 725 33.81 -15.54 -9.26
CA PRO A 725 34.26 -15.99 -7.94
C PRO A 725 33.99 -15.02 -6.79
N ASP A 726 33.84 -13.72 -7.07
CA ASP A 726 33.56 -12.66 -6.09
C ASP A 726 32.07 -12.53 -5.72
N GLY A 727 31.21 -13.42 -6.24
CA GLY A 727 29.76 -13.40 -6.05
C GLY A 727 28.99 -12.47 -7.01
N SER A 728 29.67 -11.73 -7.90
CA SER A 728 29.00 -10.97 -8.96
C SER A 728 28.50 -11.86 -10.10
N GLN A 729 27.61 -11.32 -10.94
CA GLN A 729 27.11 -11.99 -12.14
C GLN A 729 27.26 -11.08 -13.35
N THR A 730 27.89 -11.58 -14.41
CA THR A 730 28.06 -10.88 -15.69
C THR A 730 27.09 -11.42 -16.71
N PHE A 731 26.31 -10.54 -17.33
CA PHE A 731 25.34 -10.85 -18.38
C PHE A 731 25.83 -10.30 -19.72
N ASN A 732 25.81 -11.11 -20.76
CA ASN A 732 25.93 -10.59 -22.13
C ASN A 732 24.60 -9.94 -22.53
N VAL A 733 24.68 -8.69 -22.96
CA VAL A 733 23.55 -7.88 -23.44
C VAL A 733 23.78 -7.56 -24.90
N SER A 734 22.86 -7.98 -25.77
CA SER A 734 22.93 -7.73 -27.22
C SER A 734 21.88 -6.69 -27.60
N TYR A 735 22.28 -5.68 -28.38
CA TYR A 735 21.45 -4.52 -28.73
C TYR A 735 21.80 -3.99 -30.11
N ASN A 736 20.85 -3.33 -30.78
CA ASN A 736 21.07 -2.72 -32.08
C ASN A 736 21.45 -1.25 -31.94
N PHE A 737 22.48 -0.82 -32.66
CA PHE A 737 22.96 0.56 -32.75
C PHE A 737 23.38 0.86 -34.18
N GLN A 738 22.85 1.94 -34.77
CA GLN A 738 23.09 2.33 -36.18
C GLN A 738 22.99 1.14 -37.16
N ASN A 739 21.84 0.44 -37.11
CA ASN A 739 21.51 -0.76 -37.89
C ASN A 739 22.46 -1.97 -37.75
N SER A 740 23.44 -1.92 -36.84
CA SER A 740 24.35 -3.02 -36.53
C SER A 740 24.02 -3.63 -35.16
N SER A 741 24.09 -4.96 -35.02
CA SER A 741 23.93 -5.62 -33.72
C SER A 741 25.26 -5.64 -32.97
N GLN A 742 25.23 -5.21 -31.71
CA GLN A 742 26.37 -5.07 -30.80
C GLN A 742 26.15 -5.92 -29.56
N THR A 743 27.22 -6.31 -28.87
CA THR A 743 27.13 -7.05 -27.60
C THR A 743 28.10 -6.49 -26.57
N ALA A 744 27.63 -6.30 -25.33
CA ALA A 744 28.41 -5.80 -24.21
C ALA A 744 28.13 -6.60 -22.93
N SER A 745 29.04 -6.53 -21.94
CA SER A 745 28.95 -7.26 -20.68
C SER A 745 28.53 -6.37 -19.51
N VAL A 746 27.32 -6.59 -18.98
CA VAL A 746 26.80 -5.88 -17.80
C VAL A 746 27.00 -6.75 -16.56
N THR A 747 27.73 -6.25 -15.56
CA THR A 747 28.02 -6.98 -14.30
C THR A 747 27.24 -6.38 -13.15
N VAL A 748 26.56 -7.23 -12.36
CA VAL A 748 25.86 -6.88 -11.13
C VAL A 748 26.46 -7.58 -9.91
N LYS A 749 26.51 -6.88 -8.79
CA LYS A 749 27.01 -7.39 -7.49
C LYS A 749 25.93 -7.23 -6.40
N PRO A 750 25.81 -8.14 -5.42
CA PRO A 750 24.94 -7.92 -4.27
C PRO A 750 25.56 -6.87 -3.33
N VAL A 751 24.75 -5.90 -2.89
CA VAL A 751 25.15 -4.77 -2.04
C VAL A 751 24.38 -4.74 -0.71
N GLY A 752 24.10 -5.92 -0.16
CA GLY A 752 23.31 -6.13 1.05
C GLY A 752 21.95 -6.79 0.77
N LYS A 753 21.04 -6.76 1.76
CA LYS A 753 19.70 -7.38 1.66
C LYS A 753 18.60 -6.33 1.50
N GLN A 754 17.63 -6.65 0.63
CA GLN A 754 16.33 -5.97 0.54
C GLN A 754 15.25 -6.85 1.20
N PHE A 755 14.31 -6.22 1.92
CA PHE A 755 13.28 -6.90 2.73
C PHE A 755 13.85 -7.96 3.70
N GLY A 756 15.07 -7.73 4.22
CA GLY A 756 15.78 -8.61 5.16
C GLY A 756 16.36 -9.91 4.57
N ILE A 757 15.78 -10.46 3.50
CA ILE A 757 16.11 -11.82 3.02
C ILE A 757 16.67 -11.89 1.59
N PHE A 758 16.20 -11.05 0.66
CA PHE A 758 16.63 -11.09 -0.74
C PHE A 758 17.88 -10.27 -0.97
N ASP A 759 18.76 -10.69 -1.87
CA ASP A 759 19.91 -9.85 -2.26
C ASP A 759 19.46 -8.58 -3.00
N LYS A 760 19.98 -7.42 -2.59
CA LYS A 760 19.86 -6.17 -3.33
C LYS A 760 20.99 -6.13 -4.36
N TRP A 761 20.66 -6.31 -5.63
CA TRP A 761 21.63 -6.25 -6.72
C TRP A 761 21.83 -4.81 -7.20
N THR A 762 23.03 -4.49 -7.68
CA THR A 762 23.36 -3.20 -8.27
C THR A 762 24.38 -3.40 -9.39
N VAL A 763 24.23 -2.68 -10.50
CA VAL A 763 25.13 -2.75 -11.66
C VAL A 763 26.47 -2.09 -11.32
N THR A 764 27.56 -2.85 -11.34
CA THR A 764 28.92 -2.38 -11.05
C THR A 764 29.77 -2.22 -12.31
N ASN A 765 29.45 -2.95 -13.40
CA ASN A 765 29.95 -2.64 -14.73
C ASN A 765 28.75 -2.45 -15.67
N GLY A 766 28.67 -1.28 -16.31
CA GLY A 766 27.49 -0.84 -17.05
C GLY A 766 27.55 -1.05 -18.55
N LEU A 767 26.61 -0.41 -19.26
CA LEU A 767 26.72 -0.16 -20.70
C LEU A 767 27.48 1.15 -21.00
N THR A 768 28.06 1.79 -19.98
CA THR A 768 28.77 3.07 -20.11
C THR A 768 30.05 2.94 -20.94
N GLN A 769 30.30 3.95 -21.75
CA GLN A 769 31.46 4.10 -22.62
C GLN A 769 32.16 5.42 -22.33
N THR A 770 33.42 5.55 -22.76
CA THR A 770 34.21 6.78 -22.67
C THR A 770 34.30 7.46 -24.02
N VAL A 771 34.15 8.78 -24.05
CA VAL A 771 34.41 9.63 -25.22
C VAL A 771 35.29 10.80 -24.85
N ASN A 772 36.09 11.28 -25.80
CA ASN A 772 36.99 12.40 -25.57
C ASN A 772 36.46 13.67 -26.23
N VAL A 773 36.60 14.80 -25.54
CA VAL A 773 36.36 16.14 -26.09
C VAL A 773 37.60 17.01 -25.89
N THR A 774 38.14 17.55 -26.97
CA THR A 774 39.17 18.60 -26.94
C THR A 774 38.47 19.95 -27.05
N PHE A 775 38.77 20.87 -26.13
CA PHE A 775 38.19 22.21 -26.10
C PHE A 775 39.23 23.22 -26.59
N ALA A 776 38.91 24.00 -27.63
CA ALA A 776 39.69 25.19 -27.94
C ALA A 776 39.66 26.15 -26.74
N LYS A 777 40.79 26.81 -26.46
CA LYS A 777 41.04 27.62 -25.25
C LYS A 777 39.90 28.58 -24.82
N PRO A 778 39.17 29.30 -25.71
CA PRO A 778 38.09 30.19 -25.28
C PRO A 778 36.82 29.48 -24.76
N PHE A 779 36.65 28.17 -24.97
CA PHE A 779 35.45 27.43 -24.52
C PHE A 779 35.69 26.68 -23.21
N THR A 780 35.15 27.20 -22.10
CA THR A 780 35.23 26.55 -20.77
C THR A 780 34.21 25.42 -20.56
N SER A 781 33.17 25.35 -21.38
CA SER A 781 32.15 24.29 -21.34
C SER A 781 31.40 24.13 -22.67
N VAL A 782 30.81 22.95 -22.88
CA VAL A 782 30.02 22.57 -24.06
C VAL A 782 28.74 21.90 -23.62
N SER A 783 27.63 22.21 -24.28
CA SER A 783 26.34 21.54 -24.07
C SER A 783 26.28 20.28 -24.92
N ILE A 784 26.30 19.11 -24.29
CA ILE A 784 26.10 17.81 -24.95
C ILE A 784 24.66 17.35 -24.68
N SER A 785 23.83 17.32 -25.72
CA SER A 785 22.40 16.99 -25.68
C SER A 785 21.64 17.76 -24.56
N GLY A 786 21.96 19.04 -24.38
CA GLY A 786 21.35 19.92 -23.38
C GLY A 786 21.92 19.81 -21.96
N VAL A 787 23.05 19.11 -21.77
CA VAL A 787 23.81 19.07 -20.51
C VAL A 787 25.15 19.78 -20.70
N ALA A 788 25.35 20.89 -20.00
CA ALA A 788 26.64 21.58 -19.98
C ALA A 788 27.70 20.74 -19.24
N VAL A 789 28.83 20.51 -19.89
CA VAL A 789 30.00 19.83 -19.32
C VAL A 789 31.29 20.58 -19.62
N GLY A 790 32.25 20.45 -18.71
CA GLY A 790 33.63 20.92 -18.87
C GLY A 790 34.56 20.15 -17.93
N LYS A 791 35.72 20.72 -17.60
CA LYS A 791 36.76 20.12 -16.74
C LYS A 791 36.23 19.43 -15.47
N ALA A 792 35.29 20.06 -14.77
CA ALA A 792 34.70 19.53 -13.53
C ALA A 792 33.89 18.23 -13.70
N ASN A 793 33.50 17.86 -14.92
CA ASN A 793 32.71 16.67 -15.23
C ASN A 793 33.55 15.52 -15.83
N ALA A 794 34.85 15.72 -16.01
CA ALA A 794 35.72 14.76 -16.67
C ALA A 794 36.13 13.59 -15.76
N LEU A 795 36.34 12.43 -16.35
CA LEU A 795 36.99 11.27 -15.74
C LEU A 795 38.51 11.48 -15.64
N SER A 796 39.08 12.09 -16.67
CA SER A 796 40.50 12.40 -16.82
C SER A 796 40.71 13.53 -17.82
N GLU A 797 41.86 14.18 -17.74
CA GLU A 797 42.29 15.30 -18.57
C GLU A 797 43.75 15.03 -18.99
N ILE A 798 44.02 15.06 -20.30
CA ILE A 798 45.35 14.91 -20.89
C ILE A 798 45.42 15.86 -22.09
N ASP A 799 46.37 16.79 -22.11
CA ASP A 799 46.63 17.68 -23.26
C ASP A 799 45.37 18.37 -23.82
N TYR A 800 44.62 19.06 -22.95
CA TYR A 800 43.33 19.74 -23.22
C TYR A 800 42.18 18.83 -23.74
N ARG A 801 42.40 17.51 -23.79
CA ARG A 801 41.40 16.50 -24.11
C ARG A 801 40.85 15.87 -22.83
N TYR A 802 39.53 15.96 -22.67
CA TYR A 802 38.80 15.53 -21.48
C TYR A 802 37.96 14.30 -21.79
N THR A 803 38.07 13.27 -20.94
CA THR A 803 37.32 12.01 -21.10
C THR A 803 36.02 12.08 -20.32
N PHE A 804 34.87 11.77 -20.93
CA PHE A 804 33.55 11.74 -20.28
C PHE A 804 32.90 10.36 -20.35
N ALA A 805 32.12 10.01 -19.32
CA ALA A 805 31.27 8.82 -19.34
C ALA A 805 29.93 9.10 -20.04
N ILE A 806 29.61 8.33 -21.07
CA ILE A 806 28.31 8.36 -21.77
C ILE A 806 27.66 6.98 -21.80
N TYR A 807 26.39 6.91 -22.18
CA TYR A 807 25.76 5.66 -22.65
C TYR A 807 25.90 5.52 -24.18
N PRO A 808 25.73 4.32 -24.77
CA PRO A 808 25.90 4.13 -26.20
C PRO A 808 24.79 4.87 -26.95
N GLY A 809 25.19 5.81 -27.78
CA GLY A 809 24.29 6.74 -28.46
C GLY A 809 25.05 7.68 -29.39
N VAL A 810 24.31 8.57 -30.04
CA VAL A 810 24.84 9.75 -30.73
C VAL A 810 24.18 10.98 -30.11
N TYR A 811 24.99 11.91 -29.66
CA TYR A 811 24.60 13.12 -28.95
C TYR A 811 25.02 14.35 -29.77
N SER A 812 24.20 15.38 -29.80
CA SER A 812 24.57 16.67 -30.37
C SER A 812 25.43 17.46 -29.37
N ALA A 813 26.45 18.14 -29.84
CA ALA A 813 27.35 18.96 -29.03
C ALA A 813 27.33 20.41 -29.52
N GLN A 814 27.21 21.37 -28.61
CA GLN A 814 27.03 22.79 -28.91
C GLN A 814 27.87 23.67 -27.98
N ALA A 815 28.70 24.55 -28.52
CA ALA A 815 29.38 25.61 -27.75
C ALA A 815 28.77 26.96 -28.13
N LYS A 816 28.29 27.71 -27.13
CA LYS A 816 27.61 29.00 -27.36
C LYS A 816 28.62 30.06 -27.79
N GLY A 817 28.36 30.73 -28.92
CA GLY A 817 29.15 31.86 -29.39
C GLY A 817 29.03 33.13 -28.53
N THR A 818 29.89 34.10 -28.82
CA THR A 818 29.90 35.47 -28.22
C THR A 818 29.72 36.52 -29.32
N LYS A 819 29.91 37.83 -29.06
CA LYS A 819 30.02 38.81 -30.16
C LYS A 819 31.14 38.43 -31.14
N TYR A 820 32.24 37.89 -30.64
CA TYR A 820 33.52 37.73 -31.35
C TYR A 820 33.86 36.30 -31.79
N ILE A 821 33.15 35.30 -31.26
CA ILE A 821 33.43 33.87 -31.50
C ILE A 821 32.16 33.20 -32.03
N LYS A 822 32.25 32.58 -33.21
CA LYS A 822 31.16 31.85 -33.85
C LYS A 822 30.75 30.65 -32.98
N GLU A 823 29.47 30.30 -32.98
CA GLU A 823 28.99 29.12 -32.26
C GLU A 823 29.49 27.82 -32.90
N PHE A 824 29.77 26.82 -32.07
CA PHE A 824 30.18 25.50 -32.52
C PHE A 824 29.00 24.53 -32.46
N THR A 825 28.83 23.72 -33.50
CA THR A 825 27.92 22.55 -33.47
C THR A 825 28.62 21.31 -34.00
N GLY A 826 28.37 20.17 -33.38
CA GLY A 826 28.98 18.89 -33.72
C GLY A 826 28.19 17.70 -33.17
N LYS A 827 28.73 16.49 -33.33
CA LYS A 827 28.14 15.25 -32.82
C LYS A 827 29.21 14.36 -32.18
N ILE A 828 28.83 13.60 -31.16
CA ILE A 828 29.71 12.71 -30.41
C ILE A 828 28.98 11.41 -30.05
N GLY A 829 29.70 10.28 -30.05
CA GLY A 829 29.16 8.97 -29.73
C GLY A 829 30.25 7.91 -29.58
N ALA A 830 29.86 6.65 -29.59
CA ALA A 830 30.76 5.51 -29.40
C ALA A 830 31.97 5.55 -30.35
N ASN A 831 33.19 5.60 -29.78
CA ASN A 831 34.47 5.63 -30.48
C ASN A 831 34.71 6.86 -31.40
N SER A 832 34.04 7.99 -31.17
CA SER A 832 34.34 9.26 -31.84
C SER A 832 34.90 10.29 -30.86
N ASP A 833 36.09 10.81 -31.12
CA ASP A 833 36.62 12.00 -30.44
C ASP A 833 36.01 13.27 -31.06
N LEU A 834 35.69 14.27 -30.22
CA LEU A 834 35.14 15.55 -30.64
C LEU A 834 36.18 16.66 -30.44
N SER A 835 36.55 17.38 -31.50
CA SER A 835 37.32 18.62 -31.39
C SER A 835 36.37 19.82 -31.50
N VAL A 836 36.38 20.69 -30.48
CA VAL A 836 35.50 21.86 -30.37
C VAL A 836 36.30 23.09 -30.77
N THR A 837 36.24 23.43 -32.06
CA THR A 837 37.03 24.52 -32.66
C THR A 837 36.36 25.88 -32.44
N ALA A 838 37.17 26.90 -32.16
CA ALA A 838 36.73 28.30 -32.12
C ALA A 838 37.05 28.97 -33.47
N ASN A 839 36.11 29.78 -33.98
CA ASN A 839 36.29 30.55 -35.22
C ASN A 839 35.86 32.01 -34.98
N PRO A 840 36.58 33.01 -35.51
CA PRO A 840 36.26 34.42 -35.26
C PRO A 840 34.97 34.82 -35.99
N THR A 841 34.19 35.72 -35.40
CA THR A 841 33.13 36.44 -36.12
C THR A 841 33.70 37.63 -36.87
N ASP A 842 32.96 38.04 -37.88
CA ASP A 842 33.30 39.16 -38.76
C ASP A 842 33.35 40.48 -37.94
N ALA A 843 32.52 40.57 -36.89
CA ALA A 843 32.50 41.66 -35.91
C ALA A 843 33.72 41.70 -34.96
N LEU A 844 34.57 40.66 -34.90
CA LEU A 844 35.89 40.74 -34.27
C LEU A 844 36.89 41.42 -35.21
N GLU A 845 36.83 41.08 -36.51
CA GLU A 845 37.69 41.70 -37.52
C GLU A 845 37.37 43.19 -37.68
N GLU A 846 36.09 43.58 -37.68
CA GLU A 846 35.65 44.99 -37.67
C GLU A 846 36.17 45.78 -36.46
N ASP A 847 35.98 45.25 -35.23
CA ASP A 847 36.40 45.93 -34.00
C ASP A 847 37.94 45.98 -33.82
N ILE A 848 38.69 45.00 -34.35
CA ILE A 848 40.17 45.08 -34.41
C ILE A 848 40.59 46.10 -35.47
N ASN A 849 40.06 46.06 -36.70
CA ASN A 849 40.34 47.07 -37.74
C ASN A 849 40.07 48.49 -37.24
N ALA A 850 39.00 48.72 -36.46
CA ALA A 850 38.69 50.02 -35.87
C ALA A 850 39.76 50.50 -34.86
N GLN A 851 40.32 49.59 -34.05
CA GLN A 851 41.42 49.92 -33.13
C GLN A 851 42.76 50.11 -33.86
N VAL A 852 43.06 49.29 -34.87
CA VAL A 852 44.21 49.48 -35.78
C VAL A 852 44.12 50.86 -36.42
N LYS A 853 42.95 51.23 -36.97
CA LYS A 853 42.71 52.57 -37.50
C LYS A 853 42.95 53.65 -36.44
N SER A 854 42.38 53.51 -35.24
CA SER A 854 42.51 54.53 -34.21
C SER A 854 43.95 54.76 -33.74
N VAL A 855 44.82 53.74 -33.79
CA VAL A 855 46.25 53.91 -33.45
C VAL A 855 47.00 54.55 -34.61
N LEU A 856 46.74 54.13 -35.85
CA LEU A 856 47.32 54.75 -37.04
C LEU A 856 46.92 56.23 -37.21
N ASP A 857 45.67 56.57 -36.84
CA ASP A 857 45.17 57.96 -36.80
C ASP A 857 45.89 58.83 -35.76
N GLU A 858 46.41 58.23 -34.67
CA GLU A 858 47.21 58.93 -33.67
C GLU A 858 48.67 59.05 -34.13
N CYS A 859 49.25 57.96 -34.64
CA CYS A 859 50.58 57.92 -35.24
C CYS A 859 50.76 58.97 -36.35
N ALA A 860 49.74 59.17 -37.20
CA ALA A 860 49.76 60.16 -38.27
C ALA A 860 49.76 61.63 -37.79
N LYS A 861 49.54 61.90 -36.49
CA LYS A 861 49.70 63.25 -35.91
C LYS A 861 51.15 63.54 -35.50
N SER A 862 52.04 62.54 -35.54
CA SER A 862 53.46 62.72 -35.26
C SER A 862 54.14 63.54 -36.34
N THR A 863 55.08 64.38 -35.93
CA THR A 863 55.99 65.13 -36.82
C THR A 863 57.42 64.56 -36.78
N SER A 864 57.60 63.35 -36.25
CA SER A 864 58.88 62.62 -36.24
C SER A 864 59.07 61.80 -37.53
N PRO A 865 60.29 61.69 -38.09
CA PRO A 865 60.62 60.68 -39.11
C PRO A 865 60.34 59.25 -38.64
N GLU A 866 60.48 59.02 -37.34
CA GLU A 866 60.33 57.74 -36.65
C GLU A 866 59.41 57.97 -35.43
N PRO A 867 58.08 57.78 -35.58
CA PRO A 867 57.15 57.95 -34.47
C PRO A 867 57.24 56.75 -33.50
N GLU A 868 57.49 57.02 -32.21
CA GLU A 868 57.65 55.97 -31.20
C GLU A 868 56.41 55.07 -31.11
N GLY A 869 56.57 53.77 -31.40
CA GLY A 869 55.51 52.78 -31.32
C GLY A 869 54.51 52.82 -32.48
N CYS A 870 54.96 53.13 -33.70
CA CYS A 870 54.12 53.16 -34.90
C CYS A 870 54.72 52.30 -36.05
N PRO A 871 53.88 51.63 -36.87
CA PRO A 871 54.31 50.66 -37.91
C PRO A 871 54.78 51.32 -39.22
N PHE A 872 55.53 52.43 -39.13
CA PHE A 872 56.12 53.12 -40.28
C PHE A 872 57.22 54.11 -39.83
N SER A 873 58.30 54.19 -40.60
CA SER A 873 59.41 55.12 -40.38
C SER A 873 60.08 55.50 -41.70
N SER A 874 60.49 56.75 -41.85
CA SER A 874 61.14 57.27 -43.07
C SER A 874 62.61 57.56 -42.79
N TRP A 875 63.51 57.10 -43.66
CA TRP A 875 64.94 57.33 -43.52
C TRP A 875 65.35 58.73 -44.00
N VAL A 876 65.16 59.71 -43.12
CA VAL A 876 65.50 61.12 -43.32
C VAL A 876 67.03 61.30 -43.15
N SER A 877 67.73 61.59 -44.25
CA SER A 877 69.19 61.48 -44.34
C SER A 877 69.93 62.83 -44.33
N GLY A 878 70.19 63.37 -43.14
CA GLY A 878 70.98 64.59 -42.97
C GLY A 878 71.05 65.06 -41.52
N ASP A 879 71.57 66.27 -41.30
CA ASP A 879 71.40 66.96 -40.03
C ASP A 879 69.93 67.40 -39.84
N SER A 880 69.51 67.65 -38.60
CA SER A 880 68.13 68.06 -38.25
C SER A 880 67.63 69.28 -39.04
N ASP A 881 68.56 70.16 -39.41
CA ASP A 881 68.31 71.46 -40.01
C ASP A 881 68.20 71.39 -41.55
N SER A 882 68.28 70.18 -42.13
CA SER A 882 68.12 69.89 -43.55
C SER A 882 66.67 69.59 -43.97
N TYR A 883 65.75 69.43 -43.02
CA TYR A 883 64.37 68.98 -43.24
C TYR A 883 63.35 69.84 -42.49
N SER A 884 62.17 70.07 -43.08
CA SER A 884 61.06 70.82 -42.45
C SER A 884 59.68 70.30 -42.82
N ASP A 885 58.67 70.76 -42.08
CA ASP A 885 57.24 70.56 -42.37
C ASP A 885 56.79 69.09 -42.48
N LEU A 886 57.43 68.20 -41.70
CA LEU A 886 57.12 66.78 -41.64
C LEU A 886 55.65 66.53 -41.23
N SER A 887 54.90 65.86 -42.09
CA SER A 887 53.50 65.50 -41.86
C SER A 887 53.22 64.09 -42.41
N TRP A 888 52.89 63.16 -41.51
CA TRP A 888 52.43 61.82 -41.85
C TRP A 888 50.96 61.82 -42.27
N SER A 889 50.59 60.92 -43.17
CA SER A 889 49.20 60.69 -43.56
C SER A 889 48.96 59.23 -43.95
N ILE A 890 47.88 58.61 -43.45
CA ILE A 890 47.52 57.24 -43.82
C ILE A 890 46.72 57.29 -45.13
N THR A 891 47.41 57.13 -46.25
CA THR A 891 46.81 57.12 -47.60
C THR A 891 46.03 55.84 -47.87
N LYS A 892 46.38 54.73 -47.19
CA LYS A 892 45.62 53.49 -47.23
C LYS A 892 45.72 52.74 -45.90
N TYR A 893 44.59 52.51 -45.23
CA TYR A 893 44.59 51.69 -44.01
C TYR A 893 44.90 50.21 -44.35
N PRO A 894 45.66 49.51 -43.51
CA PRO A 894 45.84 48.08 -43.64
C PRO A 894 44.54 47.34 -43.32
N VAL A 895 44.48 46.06 -43.70
CA VAL A 895 43.42 45.13 -43.30
C VAL A 895 44.03 43.97 -42.51
N ILE A 896 43.23 43.34 -41.66
CA ILE A 896 43.60 42.09 -40.99
C ILE A 896 43.86 40.99 -42.05
N ARG A 897 44.86 40.16 -41.81
CA ARG A 897 45.24 39.02 -42.67
C ARG A 897 45.00 37.68 -41.98
N THR A 898 45.25 37.60 -40.68
CA THR A 898 44.96 36.44 -39.84
C THR A 898 44.48 36.87 -38.46
N ILE A 899 43.62 36.04 -37.84
CA ILE A 899 43.23 36.13 -36.43
C ILE A 899 43.37 34.74 -35.84
N ASP A 900 44.20 34.58 -34.82
CA ASP A 900 44.33 33.36 -34.03
C ASP A 900 43.58 33.52 -32.69
N LEU A 901 42.57 32.68 -32.46
CA LEU A 901 41.76 32.67 -31.23
C LEU A 901 42.35 31.82 -30.10
N GLU A 902 43.40 31.05 -30.36
CA GLU A 902 44.08 30.26 -29.34
C GLU A 902 45.23 31.05 -28.72
N ASP A 903 46.10 31.66 -29.51
CA ASP A 903 47.20 32.49 -28.98
C ASP A 903 46.79 33.97 -28.80
N GLY A 904 45.60 34.35 -29.28
CA GLY A 904 45.06 35.70 -29.13
C GLY A 904 45.88 36.72 -29.89
N SER A 905 46.24 36.39 -31.14
CA SER A 905 47.12 37.20 -31.99
C SER A 905 46.48 37.51 -33.35
N PHE A 906 46.90 38.60 -33.96
CA PHE A 906 46.44 38.99 -35.29
C PHE A 906 47.58 39.63 -36.09
N SER A 907 47.57 39.39 -37.40
CA SER A 907 48.47 40.08 -38.34
C SER A 907 47.66 41.02 -39.22
N PHE A 908 48.23 42.18 -39.56
CA PHE A 908 47.63 43.15 -40.46
C PHE A 908 48.65 43.65 -41.49
N GLY A 909 48.16 44.19 -42.60
CA GLY A 909 49.03 44.90 -43.53
C GLY A 909 48.37 45.26 -44.85
N SER A 910 49.21 45.45 -45.87
CA SER A 910 48.80 46.01 -47.17
C SER A 910 48.32 47.48 -47.10
N GLY A 911 48.63 48.19 -46.02
CA GLY A 911 48.38 49.64 -45.88
C GLY A 911 49.55 50.48 -46.38
N THR A 912 49.37 51.80 -46.38
CA THR A 912 50.36 52.79 -46.83
C THR A 912 50.25 54.04 -45.96
N ALA A 913 51.39 54.48 -45.44
CA ALA A 913 51.58 55.77 -44.77
C ALA A 913 52.52 56.61 -45.61
N THR A 914 52.10 57.83 -45.97
CA THR A 914 52.91 58.76 -46.76
C THR A 914 53.43 59.86 -45.83
N LEU A 915 54.75 59.97 -45.68
CA LEU A 915 55.37 61.15 -45.07
C LEU A 915 55.54 62.21 -46.15
N LYS A 916 55.02 63.42 -45.89
CA LYS A 916 55.39 64.61 -46.66
C LYS A 916 56.39 65.41 -45.86
N TYR A 917 57.41 65.92 -46.54
CA TYR A 917 58.44 66.75 -45.95
C TYR A 917 58.99 67.72 -46.99
N ARG A 918 59.72 68.73 -46.51
CA ARG A 918 60.57 69.59 -47.35
C ARG A 918 62.00 69.29 -46.99
N HIS A 919 62.90 69.26 -47.98
CA HIS A 919 64.33 69.07 -47.76
C HIS A 919 65.13 70.11 -48.52
N LYS A 920 66.35 70.40 -48.04
CA LYS A 920 67.32 71.19 -48.79
C LYS A 920 67.98 70.33 -49.85
N ASP A 921 68.00 70.83 -51.09
CA ASP A 921 68.74 70.20 -52.18
C ASP A 921 70.26 70.51 -52.09
N PHE A 922 71.01 70.14 -53.13
CA PHE A 922 72.47 70.39 -53.20
C PHE A 922 72.86 71.88 -53.21
N PHE A 923 71.90 72.80 -53.36
CA PHE A 923 72.10 74.26 -53.41
C PHE A 923 71.49 74.99 -52.19
N ASP A 924 71.15 74.27 -51.12
CA ASP A 924 70.40 74.75 -49.93
C ASP A 924 68.95 75.20 -50.22
N ASP A 925 68.39 74.95 -51.41
CA ASP A 925 67.02 75.34 -51.78
C ASP A 925 65.98 74.31 -51.30
N TRP A 926 64.87 74.79 -50.75
CA TRP A 926 63.83 73.94 -50.16
C TRP A 926 62.91 73.29 -51.21
N THR A 927 63.07 71.99 -51.42
CA THR A 927 62.25 71.15 -52.31
C THR A 927 61.22 70.32 -51.53
N ASP A 928 59.98 70.27 -52.01
CA ASP A 928 58.91 69.44 -51.45
C ASP A 928 59.04 67.99 -51.96
N ASP A 929 58.95 67.00 -51.06
CA ASP A 929 59.08 65.57 -51.41
C ASP A 929 58.16 64.69 -50.55
N SER A 930 58.05 63.40 -50.88
CA SER A 930 57.23 62.45 -50.12
C SER A 930 57.71 61.00 -50.22
N ASP A 931 57.78 60.33 -49.06
CA ASP A 931 58.11 58.90 -48.94
C ASP A 931 56.86 58.06 -48.64
N ASP A 932 56.74 56.89 -49.29
CA ASP A 932 55.56 56.01 -49.27
C ASP A 932 55.89 54.69 -48.56
N ASN A 933 55.58 54.64 -47.27
CA ASN A 933 55.92 53.55 -46.37
C ASN A 933 54.80 52.49 -46.32
N THR A 934 55.16 51.20 -46.43
CA THR A 934 54.17 50.10 -46.43
C THR A 934 53.85 49.67 -45.00
N ILE A 935 52.58 49.83 -44.59
CA ILE A 935 52.11 49.42 -43.26
C ILE A 935 51.88 47.91 -43.23
N TYR A 936 52.58 47.24 -42.32
CA TYR A 936 52.34 45.88 -41.85
C TYR A 936 52.66 45.79 -40.36
N GLY A 937 52.17 44.75 -39.68
CA GLY A 937 52.48 44.53 -38.28
C GLY A 937 51.64 43.43 -37.66
N ASP A 938 52.00 43.07 -36.44
CA ASP A 938 51.34 42.08 -35.63
C ASP A 938 50.87 42.69 -34.30
N GLY A 939 49.94 41.99 -33.64
CA GLY A 939 49.45 42.38 -32.33
C GLY A 939 48.79 41.22 -31.60
N THR A 940 48.47 41.47 -30.34
CA THR A 940 47.73 40.56 -29.47
C THR A 940 46.40 41.16 -29.05
N PHE A 941 45.43 40.32 -28.71
CA PHE A 941 44.15 40.73 -28.18
C PHE A 941 43.68 39.79 -27.08
N THR A 942 42.98 40.35 -26.09
CA THR A 942 42.28 39.55 -25.08
C THR A 942 40.78 39.76 -25.20
N LEU A 943 40.02 38.67 -25.00
CA LEU A 943 38.57 38.66 -25.00
C LEU A 943 38.06 38.31 -23.59
N ASP A 944 37.34 39.26 -22.97
CA ASP A 944 36.59 39.04 -21.73
C ASP A 944 35.09 39.16 -22.05
N GLY A 945 34.49 38.03 -22.43
CA GLY A 945 33.11 37.95 -22.91
C GLY A 945 32.88 38.74 -24.20
N ASN A 946 32.34 39.96 -24.06
CA ASN A 946 32.11 40.91 -25.16
C ASN A 946 33.05 42.14 -25.10
N LYS A 947 34.01 42.16 -24.18
CA LYS A 947 35.09 43.17 -24.14
C LYS A 947 36.30 42.66 -24.92
N LEU A 948 36.62 43.36 -26.00
CA LEU A 948 37.90 43.24 -26.70
C LEU A 948 38.92 44.19 -26.06
N THR A 949 40.19 43.81 -26.02
CA THR A 949 41.30 44.72 -25.69
C THR A 949 42.49 44.35 -26.56
N VAL A 950 42.82 45.22 -27.52
CA VAL A 950 43.96 45.06 -28.43
C VAL A 950 45.24 45.64 -27.81
N LYS A 951 46.37 45.00 -28.11
CA LYS A 951 47.73 45.50 -27.89
C LYS A 951 48.53 45.28 -29.16
N PHE A 952 49.39 46.24 -29.48
CA PHE A 952 50.28 46.16 -30.64
C PHE A 952 51.64 45.62 -30.22
N ASP A 953 52.33 44.92 -31.14
CA ASP A 953 53.68 44.44 -30.90
C ASP A 953 54.71 45.44 -31.43
N ASN A 954 55.00 46.45 -30.61
CA ASN A 954 56.03 47.47 -30.85
C ASN A 954 57.46 46.90 -30.94
N SER A 955 57.68 45.58 -30.82
CA SER A 955 58.98 44.95 -31.10
C SER A 955 59.14 44.50 -32.57
N SER A 956 58.08 44.65 -33.38
CA SER A 956 58.07 44.33 -34.81
C SER A 956 58.25 45.54 -35.74
N TRP A 957 58.46 46.74 -35.17
CA TRP A 957 58.48 48.05 -35.86
C TRP A 957 59.78 48.80 -35.58
#